data_AF-A0A6S7I492-F1
#
_entry.id   AF-A0A6S7I492-F1
#
_cell.length_a   1.000
_cell.length_b   1.000
_cell.length_c   1.000
_cell.angle_alpha   90.00
_cell.angle_beta   90.00
_cell.angle_gamma   90.00
#
_symmetry.space_group_name_H-M   'P 1'
#
loop_
_entity.id
_entity.type
_entity.pdbx_description
1 polymer ?
#
loop_
_entity_poly.entity_id
_entity_poly.type
_entity_poly.pdbx_seq_one_letter_code
_entity_poly.pdbx_strand_id
1 'polypeptide(L)'
;MAEITPRKKVTKNIIYACRCCNVDTNTHEIRFNLFGQKSLNEGLVDAIKQLSGIAVSGDDELSHYICRTCARNIPILNKKVTEFKKKCAETAKAQREQFCSIREKRGRKDDLAETEKSPLPQQARKRTFVEKRVAHTSLEERFSRIAPKPGPLSLPAPLPTFTTIYDLLGEDQVPHANAQPKQHHSTLPQQLPLAEGLAIISESGLLGIKDKGTVTLSSSQKQKLLDEIIKGSPTYLAKAVVAVAPVKNCVFELFLKSINEQCQKLCVRSKGNPSVLRVTRKDHKSINTFQWIDILKEMKERAPNVLDVLATIAVPKVKENGSQLPPLCMAMGILMNTRFKELSLVQKLTSVTLGVGGATEKTFQRLKKLGICQTRPSYRNLIDDLGGNLKQDIRDLLKTEGRPRIVFDNFDFKILANIILPNHRNSDMHWIAHFLTFDRIPSDHLDDTKPLVSDMKLFENKEYLLDDEELNKMRADFSILVLRVLVQFFPCLKDVKDEVIQHIPHRFAEEMSKKSVVVGLPIVPYNQNKQSDVCKYLEYVQDFCTDIFKPEEESHSESHQEDPLVKLHNKERTLKGISVPLGGDLLGRERVSGAKRARLGCDHRIERFEYIVENVAQWHTKQSFLGYVWEQLFRADAVSGREQGTLYNLRQQFRLTNVYTKVKKNYKSAEHLMLSATKAYLCEAFMTWAGLDKLDGTPTKISVPSSDSSDEEKKSFLTATIGEFVDLYVLTEFDVEKRQREEVEKRKKELGKETTSLRQLKNGKYI
;
A
#
# COMPACT_ATOMS: atom_id res chain seq x y z
N MET A 1 -57.52 -64.92 -16.23
CA MET A 1 -56.63 -64.11 -17.07
C MET A 1 -56.98 -62.65 -16.79
N ALA A 2 -56.09 -61.91 -16.12
CA ALA A 2 -56.39 -60.56 -15.66
C ALA A 2 -56.43 -59.59 -16.85
N GLU A 3 -57.61 -59.06 -17.12
CA GLU A 3 -57.86 -58.02 -18.11
C GLU A 3 -57.11 -56.74 -17.74
N ILE A 4 -56.33 -56.21 -18.68
CA ILE A 4 -55.56 -54.98 -18.52
C ILE A 4 -56.52 -53.79 -18.64
N THR A 5 -56.64 -53.07 -17.53
CA THR A 5 -57.37 -51.80 -17.36
C THR A 5 -57.11 -50.80 -18.50
N PRO A 6 -58.16 -50.19 -19.10
CA PRO A 6 -58.00 -49.20 -20.17
C PRO A 6 -57.39 -47.89 -19.67
N ARG A 7 -56.39 -47.38 -20.40
CA ARG A 7 -55.73 -46.09 -20.12
C ARG A 7 -56.68 -44.92 -20.38
N LYS A 8 -56.81 -44.04 -19.39
CA LYS A 8 -57.51 -42.74 -19.45
C LYS A 8 -56.97 -41.89 -20.62
N LYS A 9 -57.84 -41.48 -21.56
CA LYS A 9 -57.54 -40.40 -22.51
C LYS A 9 -57.57 -39.08 -21.76
N VAL A 10 -56.40 -38.47 -21.54
CA VAL A 10 -56.29 -37.10 -21.04
C VAL A 10 -56.57 -36.14 -22.21
N THR A 11 -57.62 -35.34 -22.10
CA THR A 11 -57.86 -34.18 -22.96
C THR A 11 -56.71 -33.17 -22.77
N LYS A 12 -55.96 -32.88 -23.84
CA LYS A 12 -54.84 -31.93 -23.85
C LYS A 12 -55.31 -30.53 -23.43
N ASN A 13 -55.02 -30.11 -22.20
CA ASN A 13 -55.14 -28.70 -21.81
C ASN A 13 -54.15 -27.89 -22.66
N ILE A 14 -54.65 -26.91 -23.41
CA ILE A 14 -53.80 -26.01 -24.18
C ILE A 14 -53.05 -25.11 -23.18
N ILE A 15 -51.75 -25.34 -23.01
CA ILE A 15 -50.91 -24.55 -22.10
C ILE A 15 -50.60 -23.21 -22.78
N TYR A 16 -51.25 -22.14 -22.33
CA TYR A 16 -51.04 -20.78 -22.84
C TYR A 16 -49.84 -20.08 -22.19
N ALA A 17 -48.75 -20.78 -21.89
CA ALA A 17 -47.54 -20.17 -21.32
C ALA A 17 -46.40 -20.09 -22.35
N CYS A 18 -45.49 -19.14 -22.23
CA CYS A 18 -44.33 -19.04 -23.10
C CYS A 18 -43.36 -20.19 -22.81
N ARG A 19 -42.96 -20.94 -23.82
CA ARG A 19 -42.07 -22.09 -23.68
C ARG A 19 -40.69 -21.77 -23.08
N CYS A 20 -40.24 -20.51 -23.16
CA CYS A 20 -38.92 -20.10 -22.69
C CYS A 20 -38.92 -19.37 -21.34
N CYS A 21 -39.93 -18.54 -21.07
CA CYS A 21 -39.99 -17.74 -19.83
C CYS A 21 -41.20 -18.06 -18.95
N ASN A 22 -42.04 -19.00 -19.37
CA ASN A 22 -43.26 -19.46 -18.69
C ASN A 22 -44.30 -18.37 -18.38
N VAL A 23 -44.18 -17.19 -19.02
CA VAL A 23 -45.15 -16.08 -18.90
C VAL A 23 -46.41 -16.42 -19.69
N ASP A 24 -47.59 -16.10 -19.15
CA ASP A 24 -48.86 -16.28 -19.85
C ASP A 24 -48.86 -15.50 -21.18
N THR A 25 -49.18 -16.22 -22.26
CA THR A 25 -49.21 -15.70 -23.63
C THR A 25 -50.59 -15.19 -24.04
N ASN A 26 -51.63 -15.37 -23.21
CA ASN A 26 -52.95 -14.79 -23.44
C ASN A 26 -53.00 -13.28 -23.17
N THR A 27 -52.12 -12.75 -22.32
CA THR A 27 -52.05 -11.31 -21.99
C THR A 27 -51.17 -10.50 -22.95
N HIS A 28 -50.50 -11.15 -23.90
CA HIS A 28 -49.60 -10.51 -24.86
C HIS A 28 -50.18 -10.64 -26.27
N GLU A 29 -50.63 -9.54 -26.87
CA GLU A 29 -51.35 -9.45 -28.16
C GLU A 29 -50.68 -10.13 -29.37
N ILE A 30 -49.44 -10.62 -29.27
CA ILE A 30 -48.75 -11.35 -30.34
C ILE A 30 -47.98 -12.55 -29.74
N ARG A 31 -48.60 -13.73 -29.78
CA ARG A 31 -47.96 -15.03 -29.51
C ARG A 31 -47.53 -15.70 -30.81
N PHE A 32 -46.33 -16.28 -30.84
CA PHE A 32 -45.86 -17.05 -31.99
C PHE A 32 -45.98 -18.53 -31.68
N ASN A 33 -46.48 -19.31 -32.66
CA ASN A 33 -46.37 -20.76 -32.60
C ASN A 33 -44.90 -21.12 -32.86
N LEU A 34 -44.25 -21.77 -31.91
CA LEU A 34 -42.84 -22.16 -31.97
C LEU A 34 -42.54 -23.09 -33.16
N PHE A 35 -43.53 -23.88 -33.56
CA PHE A 35 -43.47 -24.79 -34.71
C PHE A 35 -44.20 -24.23 -35.95
N GLY A 36 -44.65 -22.97 -35.90
CA GLY A 36 -45.26 -22.30 -37.05
C GLY A 36 -44.24 -21.82 -38.06
N GLN A 37 -44.70 -21.58 -39.31
CA GLN A 37 -43.85 -21.20 -40.44
C GLN A 37 -42.89 -20.04 -40.16
N LYS A 38 -43.35 -19.02 -39.43
CA LYS A 38 -42.52 -17.87 -39.07
C LYS A 38 -41.35 -18.23 -38.15
N SER A 39 -41.62 -19.06 -37.14
CA SER A 39 -40.60 -19.50 -36.18
C SER A 39 -39.59 -20.46 -36.81
N LEU A 40 -40.03 -21.25 -37.80
CA LEU A 40 -39.16 -22.08 -38.63
C LEU A 40 -38.26 -21.22 -39.52
N ASN A 41 -38.81 -20.21 -40.21
CA ASN A 41 -38.04 -19.28 -41.04
C ASN A 41 -37.01 -18.47 -40.22
N GLU A 42 -37.33 -18.14 -38.96
CA GLU A 42 -36.42 -17.45 -38.04
C GLU A 42 -35.47 -18.41 -37.29
N GLY A 43 -35.54 -19.73 -37.55
CA GLY A 43 -34.65 -20.74 -36.96
C GLY A 43 -34.75 -20.86 -35.43
N LEU A 44 -35.92 -20.57 -34.85
CA LEU A 44 -36.09 -20.46 -33.40
C LEU A 44 -35.87 -21.79 -32.66
N VAL A 45 -36.35 -22.90 -33.21
CA VAL A 45 -36.19 -24.23 -32.62
C VAL A 45 -34.70 -24.61 -32.55
N ASP A 46 -33.97 -24.36 -33.65
CA ASP A 46 -32.53 -24.61 -33.71
C ASP A 46 -31.74 -23.70 -32.78
N ALA A 47 -32.11 -22.42 -32.69
CA ALA A 47 -31.49 -21.47 -31.77
C ALA A 47 -31.69 -21.86 -30.30
N ILE A 48 -32.88 -22.35 -29.92
CA ILE A 48 -33.15 -22.86 -28.57
C ILE A 48 -32.30 -24.11 -28.30
N LYS A 49 -32.24 -25.04 -29.25
CA LYS A 49 -31.42 -26.26 -29.13
C LYS A 49 -29.94 -25.93 -28.97
N GLN A 50 -29.41 -24.99 -29.74
CA GLN A 50 -28.00 -24.59 -29.68
C GLN A 50 -27.63 -23.84 -28.38
N LEU A 51 -28.57 -23.09 -27.80
CA LEU A 51 -28.36 -22.34 -26.56
C LEU A 51 -28.55 -23.19 -25.31
N SER A 52 -29.57 -24.05 -25.28
CA SER A 52 -29.95 -24.83 -24.10
C SER A 52 -29.43 -26.26 -24.09
N GLY A 53 -29.05 -26.80 -25.26
CA GLY A 53 -28.70 -28.22 -25.43
C GLY A 53 -29.91 -29.17 -25.45
N ILE A 54 -31.13 -28.65 -25.29
CA ILE A 54 -32.37 -29.45 -25.20
C ILE A 54 -33.02 -29.51 -26.58
N ALA A 55 -33.36 -30.72 -27.04
CA ALA A 55 -34.16 -30.91 -28.24
C ALA A 55 -35.63 -30.57 -27.95
N VAL A 56 -36.22 -29.68 -28.74
CA VAL A 56 -37.62 -29.26 -28.60
C VAL A 56 -38.45 -29.94 -29.68
N SER A 57 -39.55 -30.60 -29.32
CA SER A 57 -40.43 -31.30 -30.27
C SER A 57 -41.89 -30.90 -30.08
N GLY A 58 -42.72 -31.07 -31.11
CA GLY A 58 -44.16 -30.74 -31.04
C GLY A 58 -45.00 -31.75 -30.25
N ASP A 59 -44.39 -32.79 -29.69
CA ASP A 59 -45.08 -33.88 -29.00
C ASP A 59 -44.60 -34.05 -27.55
N ASP A 60 -43.85 -33.06 -27.02
CA ASP A 60 -43.21 -33.12 -25.70
C ASP A 60 -44.09 -32.64 -24.54
N GLU A 61 -45.41 -32.62 -24.72
CA GLU A 61 -46.45 -32.22 -23.74
C GLU A 61 -46.30 -30.81 -23.14
N LEU A 62 -45.36 -30.02 -23.64
CA LEU A 62 -45.03 -28.69 -23.15
C LEU A 62 -45.56 -27.62 -24.12
N SER A 63 -45.52 -26.34 -23.74
CA SER A 63 -46.14 -25.28 -24.54
C SER A 63 -45.57 -25.16 -25.95
N HIS A 64 -46.46 -24.99 -26.94
CA HIS A 64 -46.11 -24.71 -28.34
C HIS A 64 -45.98 -23.21 -28.64
N TYR A 65 -46.18 -22.36 -27.64
CA TYR A 65 -46.19 -20.91 -27.83
C TYR A 65 -44.97 -20.25 -27.23
N ILE A 66 -44.48 -19.21 -27.90
CA ILE A 66 -43.40 -18.36 -27.42
C ILE A 66 -43.86 -16.89 -27.47
N CYS A 67 -43.52 -16.13 -26.43
CA CYS A 67 -43.85 -14.71 -26.39
C CYS A 67 -42.95 -13.91 -27.35
N ARG A 68 -43.44 -12.76 -27.83
CA ARG A 68 -42.71 -11.87 -28.75
C ARG A 68 -41.31 -11.51 -28.27
N THR A 69 -41.13 -11.30 -26.96
CA THR A 69 -39.85 -10.94 -26.35
C THR A 69 -38.84 -12.08 -26.49
N CYS A 70 -39.23 -13.32 -26.18
CA CYS A 70 -38.37 -14.48 -26.32
C CYS A 70 -38.08 -14.80 -27.79
N ALA A 71 -39.08 -14.72 -28.67
CA ALA A 71 -38.90 -14.90 -30.12
C ALA A 71 -37.89 -13.91 -30.71
N ARG A 72 -37.88 -12.65 -30.27
CA ARG A 72 -36.88 -11.66 -30.71
C ARG A 72 -35.49 -11.89 -30.13
N ASN A 73 -35.40 -12.24 -28.84
CA ASN A 73 -34.13 -12.23 -28.13
C ASN A 73 -33.30 -13.50 -28.38
N ILE A 74 -33.95 -14.65 -28.61
CA ILE A 74 -33.27 -15.95 -28.77
C ILE A 74 -32.33 -15.99 -29.99
N PRO A 75 -32.75 -15.56 -31.20
CA PRO A 75 -31.83 -15.52 -32.35
C PRO A 75 -30.64 -14.59 -32.13
N ILE A 76 -30.85 -13.44 -31.47
CA ILE A 76 -29.80 -12.47 -31.14
C ILE A 76 -28.79 -13.10 -30.17
N LEU A 77 -29.28 -13.79 -29.14
CA LEU A 77 -28.43 -14.47 -28.16
C LEU A 77 -27.63 -15.59 -28.83
N ASN A 78 -28.27 -16.39 -29.69
CA ASN A 78 -27.62 -17.49 -30.39
C ASN A 78 -26.51 -17.00 -31.33
N LYS A 79 -26.74 -15.87 -32.04
CA LYS A 79 -25.71 -15.24 -32.87
C LYS A 79 -24.50 -14.80 -32.04
N LYS A 80 -24.71 -14.12 -30.91
CA LYS A 80 -23.63 -13.68 -30.01
C LYS A 80 -22.83 -14.85 -29.43
N VAL A 81 -23.52 -15.91 -29.01
CA VAL A 81 -22.86 -17.12 -28.48
C VAL A 81 -22.07 -17.83 -29.58
N THR A 82 -22.59 -17.88 -30.80
CA THR A 82 -21.90 -18.46 -31.95
C THR A 82 -20.65 -17.66 -32.33
N GLU A 83 -20.74 -16.32 -32.35
CA GLU A 83 -19.58 -15.44 -32.56
C GLU A 83 -18.52 -15.61 -31.46
N PHE A 84 -18.94 -15.76 -30.20
CA PHE A 84 -18.05 -16.04 -29.08
C PHE A 84 -17.34 -17.39 -29.23
N LYS A 85 -18.10 -18.47 -29.54
CA LYS A 85 -17.53 -19.80 -29.80
C LYS A 85 -16.55 -19.78 -30.97
N LYS A 86 -16.86 -19.04 -32.04
CA LYS A 86 -15.95 -18.85 -33.19
C LYS A 86 -14.65 -18.18 -32.77
N LYS A 87 -14.70 -17.10 -31.99
CA LYS A 87 -13.49 -16.45 -31.45
C LYS A 87 -12.69 -17.36 -30.53
N CYS A 88 -13.34 -18.16 -29.70
CA CYS A 88 -12.65 -19.16 -28.87
C CYS A 88 -11.96 -20.22 -29.74
N ALA A 89 -12.61 -20.70 -30.81
CA ALA A 89 -12.04 -21.65 -31.75
C ALA A 89 -10.87 -21.05 -32.56
N GLU A 90 -10.99 -19.81 -33.03
CA GLU A 90 -9.91 -19.07 -33.69
C GLU A 90 -8.72 -18.86 -32.75
N THR A 91 -8.98 -18.55 -31.48
CA THR A 91 -7.93 -18.42 -30.45
C THR A 91 -7.26 -19.76 -30.16
N ALA A 92 -8.04 -20.84 -30.05
CA ALA A 92 -7.51 -22.19 -29.85
C ALA A 92 -6.71 -22.69 -31.07
N LYS A 93 -7.14 -22.33 -32.29
CA LYS A 93 -6.42 -22.62 -33.54
C LYS A 93 -5.10 -21.83 -33.60
N ALA A 94 -5.13 -20.53 -33.31
CA ALA A 94 -3.95 -19.68 -33.24
C ALA A 94 -2.96 -20.18 -32.18
N GLN A 95 -3.46 -20.62 -31.00
CA GLN A 95 -2.63 -21.26 -29.99
C GLN A 95 -2.04 -22.59 -30.50
N ARG A 96 -2.80 -23.45 -31.18
CA ARG A 96 -2.29 -24.70 -31.75
C ARG A 96 -1.23 -24.48 -32.84
N GLU A 97 -1.42 -23.49 -33.71
CA GLU A 97 -0.44 -23.11 -34.74
C GLU A 97 0.83 -22.51 -34.10
N GLN A 98 0.68 -21.72 -33.03
CA GLN A 98 1.80 -21.23 -32.23
C GLN A 98 2.53 -22.35 -31.48
N PHE A 99 1.81 -23.35 -30.95
CA PHE A 99 2.40 -24.53 -30.32
C PHE A 99 3.08 -25.47 -31.33
N CYS A 100 2.53 -25.62 -32.56
CA CYS A 100 3.12 -26.45 -33.61
C CYS A 100 4.42 -25.84 -34.14
N SER A 101 4.46 -24.51 -34.35
CA SER A 101 5.69 -23.79 -34.73
C SER A 101 6.74 -23.76 -33.60
N ILE A 102 6.32 -23.79 -32.32
CA ILE A 102 7.23 -23.96 -31.18
C ILE A 102 7.77 -25.40 -31.10
N ARG A 103 6.97 -26.41 -31.48
CA ARG A 103 7.36 -27.82 -31.47
C ARG A 103 8.31 -28.17 -32.62
N GLU A 104 8.13 -27.59 -33.80
CA GLU A 104 9.10 -27.70 -34.92
C GLU A 104 10.45 -27.05 -34.59
N LYS A 105 10.48 -26.02 -33.74
CA LYS A 105 11.73 -25.39 -33.25
C LYS A 105 12.44 -26.17 -32.15
N ARG A 106 11.87 -27.27 -31.64
CA ARG A 106 12.47 -28.13 -30.62
C ARG A 106 12.64 -29.57 -31.13
N GLY A 107 13.40 -29.70 -32.21
CA GLY A 107 14.28 -30.84 -32.49
C GLY A 107 13.65 -32.10 -33.11
N ARG A 108 13.97 -32.33 -34.39
CA ARG A 108 14.45 -33.63 -34.86
C ARG A 108 15.56 -33.40 -35.89
N LYS A 109 16.79 -33.77 -35.54
CA LYS A 109 17.82 -34.13 -36.51
C LYS A 109 17.43 -35.49 -37.07
N ASP A 110 17.32 -35.59 -38.38
CA ASP A 110 17.74 -36.75 -39.15
C ASP A 110 18.13 -36.22 -40.54
N ASP A 111 19.26 -36.71 -41.02
CA ASP A 111 19.97 -36.27 -42.21
C ASP A 111 19.20 -36.54 -43.50
N LEU A 112 19.26 -35.60 -44.46
CA LEU A 112 19.62 -35.82 -45.89
C LEU A 112 19.26 -34.59 -46.76
N ALA A 113 20.27 -34.14 -47.50
CA ALA A 113 20.26 -33.48 -48.81
C ALA A 113 19.69 -32.05 -49.01
N GLU A 114 20.64 -31.17 -49.33
CA GLU A 114 20.69 -30.23 -50.48
C GLU A 114 19.87 -28.91 -50.50
N THR A 115 20.66 -27.82 -50.45
CA THR A 115 20.57 -26.54 -51.20
C THR A 115 19.24 -25.79 -51.27
N GLU A 116 19.19 -24.57 -50.73
CA GLU A 116 19.35 -23.32 -51.52
C GLU A 116 19.15 -22.04 -50.67
N LYS A 117 19.60 -20.93 -51.27
CA LYS A 117 19.93 -19.58 -50.77
C LYS A 117 18.80 -18.78 -50.08
N SER A 118 19.23 -17.83 -49.24
CA SER A 118 18.50 -16.62 -48.80
C SER A 118 17.89 -15.83 -49.98
N PRO A 119 16.85 -14.99 -49.79
CA PRO A 119 17.09 -13.59 -49.38
C PRO A 119 15.99 -12.89 -48.53
N LEU A 120 16.41 -11.81 -47.87
CA LEU A 120 15.58 -10.68 -47.36
C LEU A 120 14.63 -10.12 -48.45
N PRO A 121 13.58 -9.36 -48.07
CA PRO A 121 13.62 -7.92 -48.43
C PRO A 121 12.88 -6.92 -47.51
N GLN A 122 13.55 -5.78 -47.35
CA GLN A 122 13.14 -4.37 -47.57
C GLN A 122 11.70 -3.85 -47.36
N GLN A 123 11.66 -2.78 -46.56
CA GLN A 123 10.94 -1.49 -46.74
C GLN A 123 9.86 -1.36 -47.83
N ALA A 124 8.67 -0.88 -47.43
CA ALA A 124 7.80 -0.11 -48.32
C ALA A 124 7.05 1.02 -47.59
N ARG A 125 6.94 2.13 -48.31
CA ARG A 125 6.60 3.50 -47.92
C ARG A 125 5.09 3.80 -47.82
N LYS A 126 4.80 4.85 -47.03
CA LYS A 126 3.84 5.97 -47.21
C LYS A 126 2.54 5.71 -48.00
N ARG A 127 1.41 6.01 -47.34
CA ARG A 127 0.23 6.63 -47.98
C ARG A 127 -0.31 7.79 -47.13
N THR A 128 -0.07 8.99 -47.61
CA THR A 128 -0.79 10.24 -47.32
C THR A 128 -2.10 10.25 -48.11
N PHE A 129 -3.23 10.68 -47.54
CA PHE A 129 -4.32 11.33 -48.31
C PHE A 129 -5.23 12.20 -47.41
N VAL A 130 -5.08 13.52 -47.59
CA VAL A 130 -6.09 14.58 -47.80
C VAL A 130 -7.14 14.90 -46.72
N GLU A 131 -7.01 16.12 -46.19
CA GLU A 131 -8.02 16.89 -45.46
C GLU A 131 -9.26 17.21 -46.31
N LYS A 132 -10.44 17.13 -45.68
CA LYS A 132 -11.64 17.89 -46.11
C LYS A 132 -12.09 18.78 -44.96
N ARG A 133 -12.08 20.10 -45.20
CA ARG A 133 -12.73 21.13 -44.37
C ARG A 133 -14.25 21.02 -44.50
N VAL A 134 -14.96 21.02 -43.36
CA VAL A 134 -16.38 21.39 -43.28
C VAL A 134 -16.57 22.26 -42.03
N ALA A 135 -17.45 23.25 -42.17
CA ALA A 135 -17.59 24.46 -41.37
C ALA A 135 -17.87 24.29 -39.86
N HIS A 136 -17.45 25.32 -39.11
CA HIS A 136 -17.59 25.51 -37.67
C HIS A 136 -19.05 25.49 -37.18
N THR A 137 -19.27 24.76 -36.09
CA THR A 137 -20.27 25.03 -35.04
C THR A 137 -19.57 24.87 -33.69
N SER A 138 -19.87 25.72 -32.71
CA SER A 138 -19.09 25.84 -31.46
C SER A 138 -19.24 24.62 -30.55
N LEU A 139 -18.16 24.32 -29.81
CA LEU A 139 -18.02 23.13 -28.96
C LEU A 139 -18.93 23.14 -27.72
N GLU A 140 -19.50 24.29 -27.36
CA GLU A 140 -20.31 24.47 -26.14
C GLU A 140 -21.78 24.03 -26.31
N GLU A 141 -22.33 24.03 -27.51
CA GLU A 141 -23.73 23.63 -27.74
C GLU A 141 -23.94 22.11 -27.80
N ARG A 142 -22.87 21.31 -27.92
CA ARG A 142 -22.97 19.84 -27.99
C ARG A 142 -22.93 19.13 -26.63
N PHE A 143 -22.48 19.79 -25.56
CA PHE A 143 -22.28 19.14 -24.25
C PHE A 143 -23.49 19.22 -23.29
N SER A 144 -24.58 19.88 -23.66
CA SER A 144 -25.74 20.07 -22.76
C SER A 144 -26.84 18.99 -22.87
N ARG A 145 -26.68 17.93 -23.67
CA ARG A 145 -27.76 16.96 -23.94
C ARG A 145 -27.52 15.48 -23.58
N ILE A 146 -26.41 15.09 -22.94
CA ILE A 146 -26.23 13.68 -22.53
C ILE A 146 -25.56 13.59 -21.14
N ALA A 147 -26.37 13.58 -20.08
CA ALA A 147 -25.98 13.13 -18.75
C ALA A 147 -27.11 12.30 -18.11
N PRO A 148 -26.89 11.02 -17.75
CA PRO A 148 -27.74 10.29 -16.81
C PRO A 148 -27.28 10.49 -15.36
N LYS A 149 -28.25 10.61 -14.44
CA LYS A 149 -28.11 10.85 -13.00
C LYS A 149 -27.55 9.62 -12.23
N PRO A 150 -26.72 9.79 -11.18
CA PRO A 150 -26.33 8.71 -10.27
C PRO A 150 -27.39 8.43 -9.18
N GLY A 151 -27.65 7.15 -8.92
CA GLY A 151 -28.46 6.64 -7.79
C GLY A 151 -27.63 6.46 -6.49
N PRO A 152 -28.29 6.22 -5.34
CA PRO A 152 -27.70 6.38 -4.01
C PRO A 152 -26.83 5.19 -3.57
N LEU A 153 -25.63 5.48 -3.05
CA LEU A 153 -24.78 4.54 -2.31
C LEU A 153 -24.72 4.99 -0.84
N SER A 154 -25.17 4.13 0.06
CA SER A 154 -25.00 4.25 1.50
C SER A 154 -23.59 3.81 1.92
N LEU A 155 -22.91 4.66 2.70
CA LEU A 155 -21.59 4.38 3.28
C LEU A 155 -21.73 3.59 4.60
N PRO A 156 -20.96 2.51 4.82
CA PRO A 156 -20.78 1.91 6.14
C PRO A 156 -19.72 2.65 6.97
N ALA A 157 -19.93 2.66 8.29
CA ALA A 157 -19.11 3.29 9.32
C ALA A 157 -17.68 2.70 9.44
N PRO A 158 -16.68 3.49 9.91
CA PRO A 158 -15.30 3.06 10.07
C PRO A 158 -14.99 2.43 11.45
N LEU A 159 -14.01 1.52 11.48
CA LEU A 159 -13.34 0.96 12.66
C LEU A 159 -11.82 0.82 12.33
N PRO A 160 -10.91 0.73 13.31
CA PRO A 160 -10.02 1.84 13.69
C PRO A 160 -8.53 1.57 13.38
N THR A 161 -7.72 2.63 13.26
CA THR A 161 -6.44 2.89 13.99
C THR A 161 -5.51 3.88 13.26
N PHE A 162 -4.74 4.59 14.10
CA PHE A 162 -3.61 5.50 13.87
C PHE A 162 -3.91 7.01 13.74
N THR A 163 -3.42 7.69 14.79
CA THR A 163 -3.52 9.09 15.20
C THR A 163 -3.23 10.04 14.04
N THR A 164 -4.29 10.62 13.51
CA THR A 164 -4.22 11.78 12.63
C THR A 164 -4.68 13.00 13.43
N ILE A 165 -4.20 14.17 13.00
CA ILE A 165 -4.28 15.56 13.47
C ILE A 165 -5.67 16.06 13.98
N TYR A 166 -6.69 15.21 14.09
CA TYR A 166 -8.03 15.54 14.57
C TYR A 166 -8.15 15.75 16.09
N ASP A 167 -7.20 15.31 16.91
CA ASP A 167 -7.26 15.49 18.37
C ASP A 167 -6.90 16.93 18.86
N LEU A 168 -6.73 17.90 17.96
CA LEU A 168 -6.35 19.29 18.30
C LEU A 168 -7.49 20.31 18.16
N LEU A 169 -8.69 19.91 17.78
CA LEU A 169 -9.83 20.83 17.66
C LEU A 169 -10.99 20.27 18.48
N GLY A 170 -11.26 20.94 19.60
CA GLY A 170 -12.33 20.59 20.54
C GLY A 170 -13.69 20.47 19.87
N GLU A 171 -14.47 19.54 20.39
CA GLU A 171 -15.88 19.35 20.07
C GLU A 171 -16.66 20.63 20.37
N ASP A 172 -17.11 21.31 19.31
CA ASP A 172 -18.45 21.91 19.26
C ASP A 172 -18.72 22.49 17.86
N GLN A 173 -19.92 22.18 17.36
CA GLN A 173 -20.57 22.65 16.12
C GLN A 173 -20.27 21.88 14.82
N VAL A 174 -21.06 20.82 14.59
CA VAL A 174 -21.26 20.21 13.27
C VAL A 174 -22.56 20.75 12.65
N PRO A 175 -22.55 21.46 11.50
CA PRO A 175 -23.76 21.72 10.73
C PRO A 175 -24.15 20.49 9.91
N HIS A 176 -25.42 20.07 10.02
CA HIS A 176 -26.01 18.98 9.24
C HIS A 176 -25.92 19.22 7.73
N ALA A 177 -25.22 18.34 7.01
CA ALA A 177 -25.15 18.35 5.55
C ALA A 177 -26.26 17.49 4.94
N ASN A 178 -27.43 18.10 4.69
CA ASN A 178 -28.45 17.57 3.77
C ASN A 178 -29.07 18.69 2.93
N ALA A 179 -28.21 19.51 2.33
CA ALA A 179 -28.61 20.45 1.28
C ALA A 179 -28.04 19.97 -0.05
N GLN A 180 -28.94 19.62 -0.99
CA GLN A 180 -28.60 19.43 -2.40
C GLN A 180 -27.73 20.61 -2.88
N PRO A 181 -26.70 20.40 -3.71
CA PRO A 181 -25.99 21.51 -4.31
C PRO A 181 -26.94 22.18 -5.31
N LYS A 182 -27.62 23.25 -4.87
CA LYS A 182 -28.05 24.28 -5.80
C LYS A 182 -26.78 24.69 -6.55
N GLN A 183 -26.78 24.57 -7.87
CA GLN A 183 -25.82 25.24 -8.72
C GLN A 183 -26.02 26.76 -8.55
N HIS A 184 -25.58 27.30 -7.42
CA HIS A 184 -25.09 28.65 -7.41
C HIS A 184 -23.79 28.59 -8.19
N HIS A 185 -23.77 29.23 -9.36
CA HIS A 185 -22.55 29.84 -9.84
C HIS A 185 -22.03 30.69 -8.68
N SER A 186 -21.18 30.11 -7.82
CA SER A 186 -20.38 30.89 -6.91
C SER A 186 -19.41 31.63 -7.81
N THR A 187 -19.79 32.85 -8.15
CA THR A 187 -18.83 33.91 -8.39
C THR A 187 -17.86 33.86 -7.20
N LEU A 188 -16.74 33.14 -7.39
CA LEU A 188 -15.52 33.45 -6.66
C LEU A 188 -15.41 34.97 -6.68
N PRO A 189 -15.18 35.64 -5.54
CA PRO A 189 -15.10 37.08 -5.51
C PRO A 189 -14.22 37.52 -6.68
N GLN A 190 -14.76 38.40 -7.52
CA GLN A 190 -13.99 39.07 -8.56
C GLN A 190 -12.66 39.48 -7.93
N GLN A 191 -11.58 39.22 -8.67
CA GLN A 191 -10.20 39.56 -8.28
C GLN A 191 -10.21 40.86 -7.48
N LEU A 192 -9.58 40.84 -6.29
CA LEU A 192 -9.33 42.04 -5.48
C LEU A 192 -9.05 43.21 -6.43
N PRO A 193 -9.73 44.38 -6.32
CA PRO A 193 -9.45 45.51 -7.19
C PRO A 193 -7.98 45.89 -7.01
N LEU A 194 -7.13 45.37 -7.90
CA LEU A 194 -5.67 45.37 -7.72
C LEU A 194 -5.16 46.81 -7.66
N ALA A 195 -5.80 47.70 -8.42
CA ALA A 195 -5.53 49.13 -8.39
C ALA A 195 -5.81 49.78 -7.02
N GLU A 196 -6.93 49.43 -6.38
CA GLU A 196 -7.30 49.95 -5.05
C GLU A 196 -6.35 49.41 -3.97
N GLY A 197 -6.04 48.10 -4.02
CA GLY A 197 -5.06 47.49 -3.12
C GLY A 197 -3.67 48.11 -3.26
N LEU A 198 -3.23 48.40 -4.50
CA LEU A 198 -1.95 49.08 -4.77
C LEU A 198 -1.96 50.53 -4.28
N ALA A 199 -3.07 51.26 -4.41
CA ALA A 199 -3.21 52.61 -3.87
C ALA A 199 -3.06 52.63 -2.34
N ILE A 200 -3.77 51.74 -1.64
CA ILE A 200 -3.69 51.61 -0.18
C ILE A 200 -2.26 51.30 0.28
N ILE A 201 -1.58 50.36 -0.40
CA ILE A 201 -0.19 50.01 -0.08
C ILE A 201 0.75 51.21 -0.32
N SER A 202 0.53 51.97 -1.40
CA SER A 202 1.35 53.13 -1.76
C SER A 202 1.18 54.29 -0.76
N GLU A 203 0.03 54.38 -0.09
CA GLU A 203 -0.25 55.35 0.97
C GLU A 203 0.14 54.86 2.37
N SER A 204 0.66 53.63 2.49
CA SER A 204 0.96 52.97 3.76
C SER A 204 2.46 52.73 3.96
N GLY A 205 2.86 52.51 5.23
CA GLY A 205 4.24 52.17 5.58
C GLY A 205 5.24 53.24 5.15
N LEU A 206 6.45 52.83 4.74
CA LEU A 206 7.49 53.75 4.27
C LEU A 206 7.13 54.46 2.95
N LEU A 207 6.28 53.86 2.11
CA LEU A 207 5.92 54.41 0.79
C LEU A 207 4.94 55.58 0.92
N GLY A 208 4.08 55.57 1.94
CA GLY A 208 3.11 56.62 2.23
C GLY A 208 3.70 57.86 2.94
N ILE A 209 4.97 57.82 3.35
CA ILE A 209 5.64 58.95 3.99
C ILE A 209 5.96 59.98 2.90
N LYS A 210 5.05 60.94 2.71
CA LYS A 210 5.35 62.16 1.96
C LYS A 210 6.22 63.05 2.83
N ASP A 211 7.28 63.62 2.26
CA ASP A 211 8.14 64.60 2.90
C ASP A 211 7.29 65.86 3.21
N LYS A 212 6.53 65.81 4.31
CA LYS A 212 5.71 66.91 4.77
C LYS A 212 6.68 67.91 5.38
N GLY A 213 7.04 68.93 4.60
CA GLY A 213 8.00 69.97 4.96
C GLY A 213 7.87 70.40 6.43
N THR A 214 9.02 70.70 7.03
CA THR A 214 9.28 71.06 8.45
C THR A 214 8.02 71.38 9.27
N VAL A 215 7.36 70.35 9.81
CA VAL A 215 6.20 70.53 10.69
C VAL A 215 6.67 71.19 11.98
N THR A 216 6.33 72.46 12.16
CA THR A 216 6.78 73.24 13.33
C THR A 216 5.85 72.98 14.52
N LEU A 217 6.41 72.54 15.64
CA LEU A 217 5.65 72.31 16.87
C LEU A 217 5.08 73.63 17.43
N SER A 218 3.84 73.60 17.92
CA SER A 218 3.25 74.77 18.59
C SER A 218 3.93 75.02 19.94
N SER A 219 3.91 76.27 20.43
CA SER A 219 4.52 76.65 21.71
C SER A 219 3.99 75.83 22.89
N SER A 220 2.70 75.50 22.89
CA SER A 220 2.08 74.63 23.91
C SER A 220 2.59 73.18 23.85
N GLN A 221 2.81 72.64 22.65
CA GLN A 221 3.37 71.29 22.48
C GLN A 221 4.84 71.22 22.93
N LYS A 222 5.62 72.25 22.64
CA LYS A 222 7.02 72.36 23.08
C LYS A 222 7.12 72.39 24.61
N GLN A 223 6.28 73.18 25.28
CA GLN A 223 6.28 73.26 26.75
C GLN A 223 5.92 71.92 27.41
N LYS A 224 4.90 71.22 26.92
CA LYS A 224 4.51 69.90 27.45
C LYS A 224 5.63 68.86 27.36
N LEU A 225 6.39 68.86 26.26
CA LEU A 225 7.53 67.95 26.12
C LEU A 225 8.67 68.35 27.06
N LEU A 226 8.97 69.65 27.18
CA LEU A 226 9.99 70.17 28.10
C LEU A 226 9.69 69.82 29.56
N ASP A 227 8.44 70.00 30.01
CA ASP A 227 8.03 69.71 31.38
C ASP A 227 8.23 68.22 31.73
N GLU A 228 7.95 67.31 30.80
CA GLU A 228 8.15 65.87 31.01
C GLU A 228 9.62 65.43 30.89
N ILE A 229 10.42 66.12 30.07
CA ILE A 229 11.89 65.94 30.03
C ILE A 229 12.48 66.35 31.38
N ILE A 230 12.05 67.48 31.95
CA ILE A 230 12.53 67.99 33.25
C ILE A 230 12.17 67.02 34.39
N LYS A 231 11.01 66.36 34.32
CA LYS A 231 10.61 65.32 35.29
C LYS A 231 11.47 64.05 35.22
N GLY A 232 12.26 63.85 34.16
CA GLY A 232 13.30 62.82 34.07
C GLY A 232 12.81 61.37 33.95
N SER A 233 11.50 61.12 33.77
CA SER A 233 10.96 59.77 33.64
C SER A 233 10.82 59.32 32.18
N PRO A 234 11.53 58.26 31.74
CA PRO A 234 11.45 57.78 30.36
C PRO A 234 10.05 57.38 29.91
N THR A 235 9.25 56.79 30.82
CA THR A 235 7.89 56.33 30.50
C THR A 235 6.92 57.48 30.30
N TYR A 236 7.00 58.52 31.15
CA TYR A 236 6.14 59.70 30.99
C TYR A 236 6.55 60.54 29.77
N LEU A 237 7.86 60.65 29.50
CA LEU A 237 8.37 61.26 28.27
C LEU A 237 7.86 60.52 27.02
N ALA A 238 7.95 59.18 26.99
CA ALA A 238 7.44 58.39 25.86
C ALA A 238 5.93 58.59 25.66
N LYS A 239 5.15 58.64 26.74
CA LYS A 239 3.71 58.95 26.68
C LYS A 239 3.45 60.34 26.11
N ALA A 240 4.22 61.34 26.52
CA ALA A 240 4.12 62.71 26.01
C ALA A 240 4.50 62.80 24.52
N VAL A 241 5.56 62.10 24.11
CA VAL A 241 6.00 61.97 22.71
C VAL A 241 4.91 61.35 21.84
N VAL A 242 4.26 60.29 22.31
CA VAL A 242 3.14 59.63 21.59
C VAL A 242 1.89 60.52 21.56
N ALA A 243 1.67 61.36 22.57
CA ALA A 243 0.53 62.28 22.61
C ALA A 243 0.65 63.46 21.61
N VAL A 244 1.86 63.83 21.20
CA VAL A 244 2.10 64.89 20.21
C VAL A 244 2.18 64.29 18.81
N ALA A 245 1.09 64.41 18.04
CA ALA A 245 0.94 63.74 16.74
C ALA A 245 2.10 63.98 15.74
N PRO A 246 2.65 65.20 15.53
CA PRO A 246 3.81 65.40 14.67
C PRO A 246 5.04 64.60 15.11
N VAL A 247 5.34 64.60 16.42
CA VAL A 247 6.50 63.89 16.98
C VAL A 247 6.28 62.38 16.95
N LYS A 248 5.09 61.91 17.31
CA LYS A 248 4.68 60.51 17.19
C LYS A 248 4.91 59.98 15.78
N ASN A 249 4.52 60.74 14.76
CA ASN A 249 4.70 60.35 13.37
C ASN A 249 6.19 60.23 13.01
N CYS A 250 7.02 61.22 13.33
CA CYS A 250 8.47 61.13 13.09
C CYS A 250 9.12 59.92 13.79
N VAL A 251 8.73 59.64 15.04
CA VAL A 251 9.22 58.47 15.78
C VAL A 251 8.77 57.16 15.11
N PHE A 252 7.52 57.09 14.67
CA PHE A 252 7.00 55.94 13.96
C PHE A 252 7.70 55.72 12.61
N GLU A 253 8.01 56.80 11.88
CA GLU A 253 8.79 56.73 10.64
C GLU A 253 10.20 56.18 10.88
N LEU A 254 10.90 56.63 11.93
CA LEU A 254 12.21 56.08 12.32
C LEU A 254 12.12 54.60 12.66
N PHE A 255 11.06 54.18 13.36
CA PHE A 255 10.82 52.76 13.66
C PHE A 255 10.60 51.92 12.40
N LEU A 256 9.80 52.41 11.44
CA LEU A 256 9.59 51.74 10.16
C LEU A 256 10.88 51.66 9.32
N LYS A 257 11.72 52.71 9.33
CA LYS A 257 13.04 52.70 8.70
C LYS A 257 13.93 51.62 9.32
N SER A 258 13.94 51.51 10.65
CA SER A 258 14.68 50.49 11.38
C SER A 258 14.23 49.06 11.02
N ILE A 259 12.93 48.79 10.96
CA ILE A 259 12.38 47.50 10.48
C ILE A 259 12.85 47.20 9.06
N ASN A 260 12.77 48.19 8.17
CA ASN A 260 13.17 48.02 6.78
C ASN A 260 14.67 47.68 6.65
N GLU A 261 15.54 48.37 7.39
CA GLU A 261 16.97 48.08 7.44
C GLU A 261 17.26 46.66 7.96
N GLN A 262 16.59 46.24 9.04
CA GLN A 262 16.69 44.87 9.56
C GLN A 262 16.31 43.83 8.50
N CYS A 263 15.20 44.04 7.79
CA CYS A 263 14.78 43.17 6.69
C CYS A 263 15.75 43.21 5.49
N GLN A 264 16.32 44.36 5.14
CA GLN A 264 17.31 44.47 4.05
C GLN A 264 18.57 43.66 4.36
N LYS A 265 19.04 43.65 5.61
CA LYS A 265 20.21 42.88 6.06
C LYS A 265 20.03 41.37 5.93
N LEU A 266 18.78 40.87 5.81
CA LEU A 266 18.49 39.46 5.56
C LEU A 266 18.54 39.10 4.05
N CYS A 267 18.38 40.08 3.17
CA CYS A 267 18.30 39.89 1.71
C CYS A 267 19.69 39.79 1.04
N VAL A 268 20.58 38.96 1.57
CA VAL A 268 21.97 38.82 1.12
C VAL A 268 22.14 37.66 0.13
N ARG A 269 22.81 37.90 -1.00
CA ARG A 269 23.08 36.90 -2.06
C ARG A 269 24.45 36.24 -2.00
N SER A 270 25.51 37.03 -1.74
CA SER A 270 26.91 36.59 -1.94
C SER A 270 27.89 37.15 -0.92
N LYS A 271 27.83 38.45 -0.58
CA LYS A 271 28.70 39.05 0.44
C LYS A 271 27.96 39.15 1.79
N GLY A 272 28.32 38.29 2.74
CA GLY A 272 27.78 38.26 4.11
C GLY A 272 27.04 36.96 4.45
N ASN A 273 26.56 36.85 5.69
CA ASN A 273 25.86 35.66 6.18
C ASN A 273 24.44 35.59 5.59
N PRO A 274 24.12 34.60 4.73
CA PRO A 274 22.79 34.45 4.15
C PRO A 274 21.76 34.17 5.25
N SER A 275 20.51 34.55 5.01
CA SER A 275 19.43 34.22 5.94
C SER A 275 19.15 32.72 5.97
N VAL A 276 18.73 32.18 7.12
CA VAL A 276 18.29 30.78 7.22
C VAL A 276 17.11 30.48 6.30
N LEU A 277 16.32 31.49 5.96
CA LEU A 277 15.20 31.38 5.00
C LEU A 277 15.67 31.18 3.56
N ARG A 278 16.97 31.40 3.26
CA ARG A 278 17.56 31.22 1.94
C ARG A 278 18.18 29.83 1.82
N VAL A 279 17.50 28.96 1.07
CA VAL A 279 18.06 27.65 0.70
C VAL A 279 18.35 27.64 -0.79
N THR A 280 19.61 27.44 -1.18
CA THR A 280 19.97 27.28 -2.61
C THR A 280 19.82 25.82 -3.04
N ARG A 281 19.97 25.52 -4.33
CA ARG A 281 19.90 24.14 -4.84
C ARG A 281 20.90 23.19 -4.16
N LYS A 282 22.11 23.68 -3.90
CA LYS A 282 23.17 22.93 -3.23
C LYS A 282 22.82 22.58 -1.77
N ASP A 283 21.95 23.37 -1.16
CA ASP A 283 21.59 23.26 0.26
C ASP A 283 20.22 22.58 0.46
N HIS A 284 19.55 22.08 -0.59
CA HIS A 284 18.22 21.48 -0.44
C HIS A 284 18.19 20.35 0.59
N LYS A 285 19.28 19.58 0.74
CA LYS A 285 19.40 18.54 1.78
C LYS A 285 19.18 19.03 3.21
N SER A 286 19.53 20.28 3.52
CA SER A 286 19.33 20.86 4.86
C SER A 286 17.86 20.95 5.27
N ILE A 287 16.93 20.82 4.31
CA ILE A 287 15.49 20.80 4.57
C ILE A 287 15.11 19.58 5.43
N ASN A 288 15.83 18.46 5.32
CA ASN A 288 15.55 17.24 6.10
C ASN A 288 15.88 17.40 7.59
N THR A 289 16.75 18.35 7.95
CA THR A 289 17.18 18.61 9.34
C THR A 289 16.64 19.93 9.88
N PHE A 290 15.75 20.60 9.13
CA PHE A 290 15.20 21.91 9.48
C PHE A 290 14.46 21.92 10.82
N GLN A 291 14.70 22.96 11.62
CA GLN A 291 13.95 23.24 12.84
C GLN A 291 13.35 24.66 12.81
N TRP A 292 12.08 24.79 13.22
CA TRP A 292 11.39 26.09 13.25
C TRP A 292 12.07 27.13 14.15
N ILE A 293 12.81 26.69 15.17
CA ILE A 293 13.54 27.55 16.10
C ILE A 293 14.68 28.32 15.43
N ASP A 294 15.24 27.80 14.33
CA ASP A 294 16.37 28.44 13.65
C ASP A 294 15.95 29.77 13.01
N ILE A 295 14.72 29.81 12.47
CA ILE A 295 14.11 31.06 11.99
C ILE A 295 13.95 32.04 13.15
N LEU A 296 13.45 31.58 14.31
CA LEU A 296 13.23 32.45 15.46
C LEU A 296 14.54 33.02 16.03
N LYS A 297 15.60 32.21 16.11
CA LYS A 297 16.93 32.63 16.57
C LYS A 297 17.51 33.71 15.65
N GLU A 298 17.49 33.47 14.34
CA GLU A 298 17.93 34.48 13.37
C GLU A 298 17.13 35.79 13.53
N MET A 299 15.82 35.67 13.68
CA MET A 299 14.95 36.83 13.84
C MET A 299 15.27 37.64 15.09
N LYS A 300 15.46 36.97 16.23
CA LYS A 300 15.84 37.63 17.48
C LYS A 300 17.16 38.40 17.36
N GLU A 301 18.11 37.87 16.59
CA GLU A 301 19.43 38.47 16.44
C GLU A 301 19.48 39.59 15.37
N ARG A 302 18.92 39.33 14.19
CA ARG A 302 19.10 40.18 12.99
C ARG A 302 17.89 41.06 12.67
N ALA A 303 16.71 40.70 13.16
CA ALA A 303 15.47 41.46 12.93
C ALA A 303 14.54 41.49 14.17
N PRO A 304 15.04 41.93 15.35
CA PRO A 304 14.30 41.88 16.61
C PRO A 304 13.00 42.69 16.57
N ASN A 305 12.97 43.85 15.90
CA ASN A 305 11.76 44.69 15.86
C ASN A 305 10.64 44.01 15.07
N VAL A 306 10.99 43.25 14.03
CA VAL A 306 10.02 42.48 13.24
C VAL A 306 9.46 41.33 14.07
N LEU A 307 10.34 40.64 14.81
CA LEU A 307 9.91 39.58 15.71
C LEU A 307 8.96 40.13 16.79
N ASP A 308 9.29 41.25 17.42
CA ASP A 308 8.46 41.87 18.46
C ASP A 308 7.08 42.24 17.90
N VAL A 309 7.01 42.82 16.70
CA VAL A 309 5.73 43.15 16.04
C VAL A 309 4.91 41.89 15.77
N LEU A 310 5.50 40.87 15.15
CA LEU A 310 4.79 39.64 14.80
C LEU A 310 4.36 38.85 16.05
N ALA A 311 5.22 38.80 17.08
CA ALA A 311 4.89 38.17 18.36
C ALA A 311 3.79 38.94 19.08
N THR A 312 3.79 40.28 19.06
CA THR A 312 2.71 41.10 19.62
C THR A 312 1.37 40.83 18.91
N ILE A 313 1.39 40.63 17.59
CA ILE A 313 0.18 40.33 16.81
C ILE A 313 -0.33 38.91 17.10
N ALA A 314 0.54 37.90 17.05
CA ALA A 314 0.15 36.50 17.01
C ALA A 314 0.24 35.75 18.36
N VAL A 315 1.03 36.26 19.31
CA VAL A 315 1.38 35.60 20.57
C VAL A 315 1.21 36.56 21.76
N PRO A 316 -0.03 37.02 22.05
CA PRO A 316 -0.29 37.87 23.23
C PRO A 316 -0.06 37.13 24.55
N LYS A 317 -0.17 35.79 24.53
CA LYS A 317 0.19 34.88 25.62
C LYS A 317 0.86 33.65 25.02
N VAL A 318 1.97 33.22 25.61
CA VAL A 318 2.72 32.03 25.19
C VAL A 318 2.01 30.78 25.70
N LYS A 319 1.72 29.83 24.81
CA LYS A 319 1.18 28.51 25.17
C LYS A 319 2.31 27.55 25.52
N GLU A 320 2.13 26.76 26.58
CA GLU A 320 3.13 25.78 27.05
C GLU A 320 3.52 24.75 25.99
N ASN A 321 2.60 24.39 25.08
CA ASN A 321 2.84 23.41 24.04
C ASN A 321 3.62 23.93 22.81
N GLY A 322 3.98 25.22 22.76
CA GLY A 322 4.77 25.79 21.66
C GLY A 322 4.08 25.82 20.28
N SER A 323 2.78 25.50 20.20
CA SER A 323 2.02 25.39 18.94
C SER A 323 1.98 26.67 18.09
N GLN A 324 2.31 27.82 18.68
CA GLN A 324 2.32 29.12 18.03
C GLN A 324 3.58 29.38 17.18
N LEU A 325 4.64 28.59 17.38
CA LEU A 325 5.93 28.81 16.72
C LEU A 325 5.87 28.60 15.19
N PRO A 326 5.36 27.47 14.65
CA PRO A 326 5.32 27.28 13.21
C PRO A 326 4.48 28.35 12.46
N PRO A 327 3.27 28.73 12.92
CA PRO A 327 2.50 29.80 12.28
C PRO A 327 3.21 31.16 12.27
N LEU A 328 3.89 31.52 13.36
CA LEU A 328 4.67 32.77 13.45
C LEU A 328 5.81 32.79 12.43
N CYS A 329 6.62 31.71 12.39
CA CYS A 329 7.71 31.58 11.43
C CYS A 329 7.22 31.48 9.98
N MET A 330 6.06 30.85 9.75
CA MET A 330 5.40 30.77 8.44
C MET A 330 5.03 32.16 7.94
N ALA A 331 4.37 32.98 8.77
CA ALA A 331 3.99 34.34 8.43
C ALA A 331 5.23 35.17 8.04
N MET A 332 6.30 35.08 8.83
CA MET A 332 7.57 35.73 8.52
C MET A 332 8.15 35.27 7.17
N GLY A 333 8.18 33.96 6.93
CA GLY A 333 8.68 33.40 5.67
C GLY A 333 7.88 33.86 4.45
N ILE A 334 6.56 34.03 4.56
CA ILE A 334 5.72 34.55 3.47
C ILE A 334 6.03 36.03 3.20
N LEU A 335 6.11 36.85 4.25
CA LEU A 335 6.41 38.28 4.12
C LEU A 335 7.81 38.49 3.51
N MET A 336 8.81 37.76 4.00
CA MET A 336 10.18 37.84 3.48
C MET A 336 10.32 37.28 2.08
N ASN A 337 9.60 36.22 1.71
CA ASN A 337 9.60 35.74 0.32
C ASN A 337 8.96 36.76 -0.64
N THR A 338 7.96 37.51 -0.16
CA THR A 338 7.32 38.58 -0.93
C THR A 338 8.32 39.70 -1.21
N ARG A 339 9.10 40.08 -0.19
CA ARG A 339 10.17 41.07 -0.28
C ARG A 339 11.35 40.61 -1.15
N PHE A 340 11.82 39.38 -0.95
CA PHE A 340 12.98 38.82 -1.64
C PHE A 340 12.78 37.33 -1.94
N LYS A 341 12.57 37.01 -3.23
CA LYS A 341 12.08 35.69 -3.67
C LYS A 341 12.99 34.50 -3.35
N GLU A 342 14.27 34.74 -3.10
CA GLU A 342 15.22 33.68 -2.72
C GLU A 342 15.04 33.18 -1.29
N LEU A 343 14.43 33.99 -0.41
CA LEU A 343 14.05 33.60 0.95
C LEU A 343 12.81 32.71 0.87
N SER A 344 13.01 31.46 0.45
CA SER A 344 11.94 30.56 -0.01
C SER A 344 11.85 29.25 0.77
N LEU A 345 12.60 29.11 1.88
CA LEU A 345 12.59 27.91 2.72
C LEU A 345 11.18 27.47 3.09
N VAL A 346 10.36 28.40 3.62
CA VAL A 346 8.99 28.12 4.05
C VAL A 346 8.10 27.68 2.88
N GLN A 347 8.24 28.34 1.71
CA GLN A 347 7.51 27.94 0.51
C GLN A 347 7.93 26.55 0.02
N LYS A 348 9.21 26.21 0.13
CA LYS A 348 9.73 24.87 -0.21
C LYS A 348 9.20 23.80 0.73
N LEU A 349 9.29 24.02 2.05
CA LEU A 349 8.72 23.13 3.07
C LEU A 349 7.23 22.86 2.80
N THR A 350 6.46 23.93 2.61
CA THR A 350 5.03 23.83 2.31
C THR A 350 4.78 23.08 1.00
N SER A 351 5.62 23.27 -0.01
CA SER A 351 5.52 22.53 -1.28
C SER A 351 5.76 21.05 -1.09
N VAL A 352 6.73 20.66 -0.26
CA VAL A 352 7.00 19.27 0.10
C VAL A 352 5.79 18.67 0.80
N THR A 353 5.25 19.34 1.83
CA THR A 353 4.05 18.89 2.54
C THR A 353 2.85 18.71 1.61
N LEU A 354 2.58 19.69 0.74
CA LEU A 354 1.49 19.61 -0.24
C LEU A 354 1.70 18.47 -1.23
N GLY A 355 2.93 18.29 -1.71
CA GLY A 355 3.25 17.28 -2.71
C GLY A 355 3.14 15.85 -2.17
N VAL A 356 3.64 15.63 -0.95
CA VAL A 356 3.50 14.36 -0.22
C VAL A 356 2.04 14.09 0.13
N GLY A 357 1.27 15.13 0.48
CA GLY A 357 -0.17 15.05 0.73
C GLY A 357 -1.03 14.84 -0.52
N GLY A 358 -0.44 14.63 -1.70
CA GLY A 358 -1.18 14.35 -2.94
C GLY A 358 -1.89 15.57 -3.55
N ALA A 359 -1.47 16.79 -3.20
CA ALA A 359 -2.09 18.00 -3.72
C ALA A 359 -1.94 18.12 -5.25
N THR A 360 -3.04 18.52 -5.90
CA THR A 360 -3.10 18.64 -7.36
C THR A 360 -2.34 19.88 -7.88
N GLU A 361 -1.99 19.89 -9.17
CA GLU A 361 -1.40 21.05 -9.85
C GLU A 361 -2.20 22.34 -9.61
N LYS A 362 -3.53 22.26 -9.67
CA LYS A 362 -4.42 23.39 -9.42
C LYS A 362 -4.25 23.97 -8.01
N THR A 363 -3.99 23.11 -7.02
CA THR A 363 -3.75 23.52 -5.64
C THR A 363 -2.44 24.30 -5.53
N PHE A 364 -1.36 23.78 -6.12
CA PHE A 364 -0.08 24.50 -6.20
C PHE A 364 -0.22 25.86 -6.91
N GLN A 365 -0.95 25.92 -8.03
CA GLN A 365 -1.17 27.18 -8.75
C GLN A 365 -1.93 28.22 -7.93
N ARG A 366 -2.96 27.81 -7.18
CA ARG A 366 -3.75 28.71 -6.32
C ARG A 366 -2.92 29.23 -5.14
N LEU A 367 -2.23 28.34 -4.43
CA LEU A 367 -1.43 28.71 -3.26
C LEU A 367 -0.15 29.46 -3.63
N LYS A 368 0.41 29.22 -4.83
CA LYS A 368 1.55 29.98 -5.35
C LYS A 368 1.21 31.45 -5.53
N LYS A 369 -0.01 31.77 -6.01
CA LYS A 369 -0.48 33.16 -6.15
C LYS A 369 -0.54 33.90 -4.81
N LEU A 370 -0.77 33.16 -3.72
CA LEU A 370 -0.76 33.68 -2.35
C LEU A 370 0.64 33.75 -1.72
N GLY A 371 1.69 33.30 -2.41
CA GLY A 371 3.05 33.25 -1.86
C GLY A 371 3.29 32.13 -0.83
N ILE A 372 2.38 31.15 -0.74
CA ILE A 372 2.41 30.09 0.27
C ILE A 372 3.33 28.93 -0.12
N CYS A 373 3.38 28.59 -1.42
CA CYS A 373 4.19 27.48 -1.92
C CYS A 373 4.97 27.86 -3.19
N GLN A 374 5.79 26.93 -3.68
CA GLN A 374 6.43 26.99 -4.99
C GLN A 374 5.51 26.42 -6.08
N THR A 375 5.96 26.45 -7.33
CA THR A 375 5.23 25.81 -8.44
C THR A 375 5.40 24.30 -8.36
N ARG A 376 4.52 23.52 -9.01
CA ARG A 376 4.68 22.07 -9.07
C ARG A 376 5.99 21.64 -9.74
N PRO A 377 6.43 22.24 -10.86
CA PRO A 377 7.74 21.90 -11.43
C PRO A 377 8.90 22.14 -10.46
N SER A 378 8.89 23.27 -9.74
CA SER A 378 9.91 23.54 -8.72
C SER A 378 9.87 22.53 -7.58
N TYR A 379 8.68 22.08 -7.15
CA TYR A 379 8.54 20.99 -6.20
C TYR A 379 9.16 19.69 -6.72
N ARG A 380 8.93 19.31 -7.99
CA ARG A 380 9.50 18.08 -8.55
C ARG A 380 11.03 18.13 -8.54
N ASN A 381 11.60 19.22 -9.03
CA ASN A 381 13.05 19.44 -9.00
C ASN A 381 13.60 19.41 -7.56
N LEU A 382 12.86 19.98 -6.61
CA LEU A 382 13.24 19.93 -5.19
C LEU A 382 13.24 18.49 -4.64
N ILE A 383 12.24 17.67 -4.98
CA ILE A 383 12.21 16.26 -4.59
C ILE A 383 13.35 15.48 -5.26
N ASP A 384 13.63 15.74 -6.54
CA ASP A 384 14.75 15.12 -7.25
C ASP A 384 16.09 15.49 -6.59
N ASP A 385 16.28 16.76 -6.21
CA ASP A 385 17.48 17.23 -5.52
C ASP A 385 17.60 16.62 -4.10
N LEU A 386 16.47 16.46 -3.38
CA LEU A 386 16.43 15.79 -2.07
C LEU A 386 16.77 14.30 -2.17
N GLY A 387 16.36 13.63 -3.25
CA GLY A 387 16.64 12.21 -3.51
C GLY A 387 17.95 11.95 -4.29
N GLY A 388 18.64 12.99 -4.76
CA GLY A 388 19.73 12.88 -5.74
C GLY A 388 20.98 12.13 -5.26
N ASN A 389 21.18 12.01 -3.95
CA ASN A 389 22.35 11.34 -3.36
C ASN A 389 22.04 9.94 -2.82
N LEU A 390 20.91 9.34 -3.21
CA LEU A 390 20.47 8.03 -2.75
C LEU A 390 21.59 6.97 -2.73
N LYS A 391 22.41 6.92 -3.78
CA LYS A 391 23.53 5.97 -3.88
C LYS A 391 24.59 6.20 -2.78
N GLN A 392 24.94 7.46 -2.50
CA GLN A 392 25.90 7.77 -1.44
C GLN A 392 25.31 7.48 -0.06
N ASP A 393 24.06 7.86 0.16
CA ASP A 393 23.38 7.61 1.43
C ASP A 393 23.30 6.08 1.70
N ILE A 394 23.11 5.26 0.66
CA ILE A 394 23.17 3.79 0.76
C ILE A 394 24.59 3.29 1.03
N ARG A 395 25.63 3.87 0.42
CA ARG A 395 27.03 3.53 0.73
C ARG A 395 27.37 3.76 2.19
N ASP A 396 26.87 4.84 2.78
CA ASP A 396 27.08 5.13 4.19
C ASP A 396 26.31 4.13 5.08
N LEU A 397 25.09 3.73 4.69
CA LEU A 397 24.35 2.66 5.37
C LEU A 397 25.02 1.29 5.26
N LEU A 398 25.71 0.97 4.15
CA LEU A 398 26.45 -0.29 4.02
C LEU A 398 27.56 -0.41 5.09
N LYS A 399 28.12 0.72 5.55
CA LYS A 399 29.15 0.74 6.61
C LYS A 399 28.57 0.43 7.99
N THR A 400 27.29 0.72 8.24
CA THR A 400 26.66 0.61 9.57
C THR A 400 25.66 -0.55 9.68
N GLU A 401 24.87 -0.80 8.65
CA GLU A 401 23.74 -1.75 8.66
C GLU A 401 24.10 -3.13 8.10
N GLY A 402 25.25 -3.28 7.43
CA GLY A 402 25.72 -4.58 6.93
C GLY A 402 25.23 -4.92 5.52
N ARG A 403 24.88 -6.20 5.28
CA ARG A 403 24.61 -6.73 3.93
C ARG A 403 23.24 -6.29 3.41
N PRO A 404 23.16 -5.78 2.17
CA PRO A 404 21.89 -5.35 1.59
C PRO A 404 21.10 -6.52 0.98
N ARG A 405 19.79 -6.37 1.01
CA ARG A 405 18.79 -7.19 0.33
C ARG A 405 17.85 -6.28 -0.43
N ILE A 406 17.59 -6.60 -1.70
CA ILE A 406 16.60 -5.90 -2.52
C ILE A 406 15.31 -6.70 -2.49
N VAL A 407 14.18 -6.01 -2.41
CA VAL A 407 12.87 -6.65 -2.47
C VAL A 407 12.00 -5.88 -3.46
N PHE A 408 11.30 -6.61 -4.33
CA PHE A 408 10.53 -6.04 -5.43
C PHE A 408 9.12 -6.64 -5.52
N ASP A 409 8.19 -5.84 -6.05
CA ASP A 409 6.82 -6.24 -6.36
C ASP A 409 6.26 -5.37 -7.51
N ASN A 410 5.06 -5.69 -7.98
CA ASN A 410 4.38 -4.94 -9.02
C ASN A 410 3.92 -3.57 -8.55
N PHE A 411 4.15 -2.58 -9.40
CA PHE A 411 3.48 -1.30 -9.39
C PHE A 411 2.53 -1.21 -10.58
N ASP A 412 1.30 -1.67 -10.37
CA ASP A 412 0.27 -1.71 -11.39
C ASP A 412 -0.59 -0.44 -11.35
N PHE A 413 -0.73 0.22 -12.50
CA PHE A 413 -1.66 1.33 -12.65
C PHE A 413 -2.28 1.38 -14.04
N LYS A 414 -3.49 1.92 -14.11
CA LYS A 414 -4.25 2.00 -15.35
C LYS A 414 -4.40 3.45 -15.77
N ILE A 415 -3.97 3.75 -16.98
CA ILE A 415 -4.23 5.03 -17.64
C ILE A 415 -5.54 4.87 -18.41
N LEU A 416 -6.57 5.57 -17.95
CA LEU A 416 -7.89 5.57 -18.58
C LEU A 416 -7.96 6.65 -19.66
N ALA A 417 -8.37 6.26 -20.86
CA ALA A 417 -8.75 7.19 -21.90
C ALA A 417 -10.17 7.70 -21.62
N ASN A 418 -10.36 9.03 -21.62
CA ASN A 418 -11.69 9.63 -21.46
C ASN A 418 -12.64 9.17 -22.58
N ILE A 419 -12.12 9.08 -23.80
CA ILE A 419 -12.83 8.53 -24.96
C ILE A 419 -11.94 7.44 -25.56
N ILE A 420 -12.46 6.20 -25.59
CA ILE A 420 -11.75 5.06 -26.16
C ILE A 420 -11.85 5.16 -27.69
N LEU A 421 -10.71 5.39 -28.34
CA LEU A 421 -10.57 5.38 -29.80
C LEU A 421 -9.70 4.18 -30.22
N PRO A 422 -9.75 3.73 -31.48
CA PRO A 422 -8.90 2.61 -31.94
C PRO A 422 -7.42 2.78 -31.62
N ASN A 423 -6.90 4.01 -31.75
CA ASN A 423 -5.49 4.38 -31.50
C ASN A 423 -5.25 4.98 -30.10
N HIS A 424 -6.30 5.13 -29.28
CA HIS A 424 -6.20 5.72 -27.94
C HIS A 424 -7.08 4.94 -26.98
N ARG A 425 -6.50 3.88 -26.40
CA ARG A 425 -7.17 2.95 -25.49
C ARG A 425 -6.64 3.08 -24.08
N ASN A 426 -7.38 2.52 -23.14
CA ASN A 426 -6.87 2.33 -21.78
C ASN A 426 -5.57 1.53 -21.83
N SER A 427 -4.60 1.96 -21.04
CA SER A 427 -3.29 1.32 -20.96
C SER A 427 -3.06 0.81 -19.55
N ASP A 428 -2.84 -0.49 -19.42
CA ASP A 428 -2.49 -1.14 -18.16
C ASP A 428 -0.96 -1.19 -18.06
N MET A 429 -0.40 -0.43 -17.12
CA MET A 429 1.03 -0.35 -16.86
C MET A 429 1.37 -1.28 -15.71
N HIS A 430 2.37 -2.12 -15.94
CA HIS A 430 2.90 -3.09 -14.98
C HIS A 430 4.37 -2.74 -14.77
N TRP A 431 4.66 -1.86 -13.82
CA TRP A 431 6.02 -1.46 -13.49
C TRP A 431 6.52 -2.24 -12.28
N ILE A 432 7.80 -2.13 -11.94
CA ILE A 432 8.37 -2.76 -10.75
C ILE A 432 8.65 -1.66 -9.72
N ALA A 433 8.10 -1.81 -8.53
CA ALA A 433 8.52 -1.10 -7.34
C ALA A 433 9.47 -1.97 -6.53
N HIS A 434 10.46 -1.35 -5.90
CA HIS A 434 11.40 -2.07 -5.07
C HIS A 434 11.98 -1.21 -3.96
N PHE A 435 12.55 -1.86 -2.97
CA PHE A 435 13.21 -1.21 -1.85
C PHE A 435 14.41 -2.05 -1.40
N LEU A 436 15.34 -1.37 -0.73
CA LEU A 436 16.50 -1.97 -0.09
C LEU A 436 16.23 -2.14 1.41
N THR A 437 16.66 -3.27 1.94
CA THR A 437 16.72 -3.59 3.37
C THR A 437 18.09 -4.14 3.70
N PHE A 438 18.43 -4.23 4.98
CA PHE A 438 19.69 -4.79 5.44
C PHE A 438 19.42 -6.00 6.34
N ASP A 439 20.19 -7.06 6.14
CA ASP A 439 20.10 -8.26 6.96
C ASP A 439 20.79 -7.99 8.31
N ARG A 440 20.01 -8.10 9.39
CA ARG A 440 20.50 -7.81 10.75
C ARG A 440 21.42 -8.88 11.31
N ILE A 441 21.32 -10.09 10.76
CA ILE A 441 22.06 -11.26 11.17
C ILE A 441 22.91 -11.66 9.97
N PRO A 442 24.23 -11.44 10.02
CA PRO A 442 25.14 -11.87 8.97
C PRO A 442 25.10 -13.39 8.80
N SER A 443 24.99 -13.86 7.58
CA SER A 443 25.05 -15.29 7.24
C SER A 443 26.48 -15.79 7.02
N ASP A 444 27.49 -14.97 7.30
CA ASP A 444 28.90 -15.22 6.96
C ASP A 444 29.50 -16.43 7.68
N HIS A 445 28.87 -16.85 8.78
CA HIS A 445 29.22 -18.03 9.56
C HIS A 445 28.66 -19.34 8.97
N LEU A 446 27.79 -19.27 7.96
CA LEU A 446 27.20 -20.43 7.32
C LEU A 446 28.11 -20.93 6.19
N ASP A 447 28.26 -22.26 6.11
CA ASP A 447 29.08 -22.92 5.10
C ASP A 447 28.31 -23.07 3.78
N ASP A 448 28.68 -22.26 2.79
CA ASP A 448 28.13 -22.32 1.43
C ASP A 448 28.93 -23.26 0.49
N THR A 449 29.96 -23.98 1.00
CA THR A 449 30.83 -24.81 0.15
C THR A 449 30.26 -26.20 -0.15
N LYS A 450 29.36 -26.69 0.70
CA LYS A 450 28.73 -28.01 0.55
C LYS A 450 27.25 -27.96 0.95
N PRO A 451 26.37 -28.75 0.30
CA PRO A 451 25.01 -28.88 0.75
C PRO A 451 24.97 -29.50 2.16
N LEU A 452 23.99 -29.10 2.98
CA LEU A 452 23.74 -29.71 4.29
C LEU A 452 23.51 -31.23 4.19
N VAL A 453 22.94 -31.66 3.07
CA VAL A 453 22.63 -33.05 2.76
C VAL A 453 23.36 -33.45 1.48
N SER A 454 24.33 -34.35 1.61
CA SER A 454 25.17 -34.81 0.48
C SER A 454 24.40 -35.60 -0.58
N ASP A 455 23.43 -36.41 -0.14
CA ASP A 455 22.52 -37.16 -1.02
C ASP A 455 21.08 -37.05 -0.52
N MET A 456 20.24 -36.37 -1.29
CA MET A 456 18.84 -36.15 -0.96
C MET A 456 18.03 -37.45 -0.90
N LYS A 457 18.51 -38.55 -1.50
CA LYS A 457 17.86 -39.87 -1.40
C LYS A 457 18.04 -40.52 -0.04
N LEU A 458 19.08 -40.15 0.70
CA LEU A 458 19.38 -40.66 2.04
C LEU A 458 18.73 -39.83 3.14
N PHE A 459 18.13 -38.69 2.80
CA PHE A 459 17.46 -37.83 3.77
C PHE A 459 16.08 -38.38 4.10
N GLU A 460 15.89 -38.83 5.34
CA GLU A 460 14.62 -39.39 5.79
C GLU A 460 13.59 -38.29 6.02
N ASN A 461 12.33 -38.52 5.64
CA ASN A 461 11.25 -37.54 5.83
C ASN A 461 11.02 -37.13 7.30
N LYS A 462 11.42 -37.98 8.26
CA LYS A 462 11.31 -37.68 9.70
C LYS A 462 12.16 -36.48 10.11
N GLU A 463 13.24 -36.21 9.38
CA GLU A 463 14.15 -35.07 9.62
C GLU A 463 13.50 -33.72 9.25
N TYR A 464 12.32 -33.74 8.59
CA TYR A 464 11.49 -32.55 8.38
C TYR A 464 10.42 -32.35 9.47
N LEU A 465 10.25 -33.31 10.37
CA LEU A 465 9.31 -33.21 11.47
C LEU A 465 10.00 -32.61 12.68
N LEU A 466 9.22 -31.94 13.53
CA LEU A 466 9.74 -31.40 14.78
C LEU A 466 10.22 -32.54 15.68
N ASP A 467 11.44 -32.41 16.20
CA ASP A 467 11.94 -33.33 17.22
C ASP A 467 11.35 -33.03 18.60
N ASP A 468 11.68 -33.85 19.60
CA ASP A 468 11.16 -33.68 20.97
C ASP A 468 11.60 -32.34 21.60
N GLU A 469 12.78 -31.84 21.27
CA GLU A 469 13.28 -30.54 21.78
C GLU A 469 12.50 -29.38 21.14
N GLU A 470 12.28 -29.43 19.83
CA GLU A 470 11.51 -28.45 19.08
C GLU A 470 10.02 -28.46 19.47
N LEU A 471 9.43 -29.63 19.70
CA LEU A 471 8.06 -29.77 20.20
C LEU A 471 7.92 -29.18 21.61
N ASN A 472 8.87 -29.46 22.50
CA ASN A 472 8.90 -28.85 23.84
C ASN A 472 9.06 -27.33 23.78
N LYS A 473 9.89 -26.83 22.86
CA LYS A 473 10.02 -25.39 22.62
C LYS A 473 8.72 -24.78 22.09
N MET A 474 8.07 -25.42 21.13
CA MET A 474 6.78 -24.96 20.59
C MET A 474 5.71 -24.90 21.68
N ARG A 475 5.65 -25.90 22.57
CA ARG A 475 4.76 -25.91 23.74
C ARG A 475 5.04 -24.73 24.68
N ALA A 476 6.31 -24.47 24.99
CA ALA A 476 6.71 -23.34 25.83
C ALA A 476 6.31 -21.99 25.19
N ASP A 477 6.54 -21.84 23.89
CA ASP A 477 6.18 -20.62 23.15
C ASP A 477 4.66 -20.40 23.11
N PHE A 478 3.87 -21.47 22.93
CA PHE A 478 2.40 -21.41 23.00
C PHE A 478 1.89 -21.04 24.39
N SER A 479 2.52 -21.54 25.46
CA SER A 479 2.20 -21.18 26.84
C SER A 479 2.33 -19.67 27.07
N ILE A 480 3.40 -19.06 26.55
CA ILE A 480 3.58 -17.60 26.60
C ILE A 480 2.48 -16.88 25.82
N LEU A 481 2.14 -17.33 24.61
CA LEU A 481 1.12 -16.68 23.77
C LEU A 481 -0.29 -16.75 24.39
N VAL A 482 -0.65 -17.90 24.95
CA VAL A 482 -1.92 -18.13 25.65
C VAL A 482 -1.98 -17.26 26.90
N LEU A 483 -0.91 -17.24 27.70
CA LEU A 483 -0.84 -16.42 28.90
C LEU A 483 -1.06 -14.93 28.62
N ARG A 484 -0.49 -14.39 27.54
CA ARG A 484 -0.74 -12.99 27.10
C ARG A 484 -2.22 -12.72 26.86
N VAL A 485 -2.95 -13.70 26.33
CA VAL A 485 -4.40 -13.59 26.14
C VAL A 485 -5.11 -13.63 27.49
N LEU A 486 -4.81 -14.62 28.34
CA LEU A 486 -5.50 -14.80 29.60
C LEU A 486 -5.35 -13.59 30.54
N VAL A 487 -4.13 -13.08 30.70
CA VAL A 487 -3.87 -11.89 31.54
C VAL A 487 -4.54 -10.62 30.99
N GLN A 488 -4.82 -10.57 29.69
CA GLN A 488 -5.57 -9.46 29.09
C GLN A 488 -7.04 -9.44 29.55
N PHE A 489 -7.65 -10.60 29.80
CA PHE A 489 -9.10 -10.72 30.04
C PHE A 489 -9.49 -11.10 31.47
N PHE A 490 -8.63 -11.78 32.22
CA PHE A 490 -8.93 -12.27 33.57
C PHE A 490 -8.27 -11.39 34.65
N PRO A 491 -9.05 -10.64 35.46
CA PRO A 491 -8.52 -9.83 36.54
C PRO A 491 -7.79 -10.64 37.62
N CYS A 492 -8.18 -11.90 37.83
CA CYS A 492 -7.53 -12.78 38.81
C CYS A 492 -6.05 -13.07 38.46
N LEU A 493 -5.64 -12.91 37.21
CA LEU A 493 -4.25 -13.08 36.77
C LEU A 493 -3.45 -11.77 36.73
N LYS A 494 -3.98 -10.68 37.30
CA LYS A 494 -3.32 -9.36 37.27
C LYS A 494 -1.98 -9.38 38.00
N ASP A 495 -1.85 -10.14 39.07
CA ASP A 495 -0.65 -10.19 39.92
C ASP A 495 0.51 -10.97 39.30
N VAL A 496 0.25 -11.75 38.24
CA VAL A 496 1.28 -12.42 37.43
C VAL A 496 1.59 -11.69 36.13
N LYS A 497 0.95 -10.54 35.88
CA LYS A 497 1.08 -9.79 34.62
C LYS A 497 2.51 -9.34 34.34
N ASP A 498 3.22 -8.89 35.36
CA ASP A 498 4.57 -8.35 35.23
C ASP A 498 5.60 -9.43 34.90
N GLU A 499 5.30 -10.70 35.23
CA GLU A 499 6.11 -11.87 34.85
C GLU A 499 5.83 -12.38 33.43
N VAL A 500 4.82 -11.83 32.72
CA VAL A 500 4.47 -12.26 31.36
C VAL A 500 5.46 -11.72 30.33
N ILE A 501 6.23 -12.62 29.76
CA ILE A 501 7.16 -12.34 28.66
C ILE A 501 6.40 -11.78 27.44
N GLN A 502 6.69 -10.54 27.05
CA GLN A 502 6.10 -9.88 25.87
C GLN A 502 6.82 -10.20 24.54
N HIS A 503 8.11 -10.49 24.61
CA HIS A 503 8.92 -10.90 23.46
C HIS A 503 9.54 -12.26 23.74
N ILE A 504 9.16 -13.28 22.96
CA ILE A 504 9.65 -14.65 23.18
C ILE A 504 11.17 -14.64 22.93
N PRO A 505 11.99 -15.03 23.91
CA PRO A 505 13.42 -14.98 23.77
C PRO A 505 13.88 -15.96 22.70
N HIS A 506 14.79 -15.50 21.86
CA HIS A 506 15.48 -16.31 20.87
C HIS A 506 16.92 -15.82 20.72
N ARG A 507 17.78 -16.63 20.10
CA ARG A 507 19.24 -16.39 19.95
C ARG A 507 19.64 -15.04 19.34
N PHE A 508 18.70 -14.30 18.74
CA PHE A 508 18.94 -13.03 18.05
C PHE A 508 17.94 -11.94 18.49
N ALA A 509 17.41 -12.04 19.71
CA ALA A 509 16.36 -11.13 20.18
C ALA A 509 16.85 -9.67 20.20
N GLU A 510 18.10 -9.42 20.56
CA GLU A 510 18.67 -8.08 20.58
C GLU A 510 18.72 -7.48 19.17
N GLU A 511 19.23 -8.22 18.18
CA GLU A 511 19.32 -7.78 16.79
C GLU A 511 17.94 -7.62 16.16
N MET A 512 17.01 -8.54 16.42
CA MET A 512 15.65 -8.51 15.87
C MET A 512 14.74 -7.48 16.56
N SER A 513 15.09 -7.00 17.75
CA SER A 513 14.37 -5.92 18.44
C SER A 513 14.62 -4.52 17.85
N LYS A 514 15.75 -4.32 17.14
CA LYS A 514 16.12 -3.04 16.53
C LYS A 514 15.08 -2.59 15.48
N LYS A 515 15.09 -1.31 15.09
CA LYS A 515 14.22 -0.82 14.01
C LYS A 515 14.87 -1.12 12.66
N SER A 516 14.12 -1.68 11.70
CA SER A 516 14.66 -1.92 10.35
C SER A 516 14.88 -0.61 9.60
N VAL A 517 16.00 -0.53 8.87
CA VAL A 517 16.22 0.49 7.85
C VAL A 517 15.65 -0.01 6.52
N VAL A 518 14.74 0.78 5.93
CA VAL A 518 14.10 0.50 4.64
C VAL A 518 14.34 1.70 3.74
N VAL A 519 14.99 1.49 2.61
CA VAL A 519 15.30 2.55 1.64
C VAL A 519 14.48 2.31 0.37
N GLY A 520 13.53 3.19 0.08
CA GLY A 520 12.77 3.14 -1.17
C GLY A 520 13.67 3.40 -2.37
N LEU A 521 13.62 2.52 -3.36
CA LEU A 521 14.38 2.66 -4.61
C LEU A 521 13.45 3.16 -5.75
N PRO A 522 13.97 3.77 -6.82
CA PRO A 522 13.14 4.33 -7.89
C PRO A 522 12.27 3.29 -8.60
N ILE A 523 11.01 3.61 -8.85
CA ILE A 523 10.13 2.72 -9.64
C ILE A 523 10.68 2.63 -11.07
N VAL A 524 10.79 1.40 -11.58
CA VAL A 524 11.35 1.13 -12.92
C VAL A 524 10.27 0.61 -13.88
N PRO A 525 10.28 1.05 -15.16
CA PRO A 525 9.22 0.76 -16.11
C PRO A 525 9.40 -0.62 -16.78
N TYR A 526 9.68 -1.66 -16.00
CA TYR A 526 9.82 -3.04 -16.48
C TYR A 526 8.60 -3.87 -16.10
N ASN A 527 8.14 -4.72 -17.00
CA ASN A 527 6.98 -5.57 -16.78
C ASN A 527 7.42 -6.99 -16.41
N GLN A 528 7.18 -7.41 -15.17
CA GLN A 528 7.60 -8.74 -14.69
C GLN A 528 6.97 -9.92 -15.46
N ASN A 529 5.85 -9.70 -16.16
CA ASN A 529 5.21 -10.73 -16.97
C ASN A 529 5.95 -10.98 -18.28
N LYS A 530 6.88 -10.10 -18.67
CA LYS A 530 7.71 -10.24 -19.87
C LYS A 530 9.12 -10.63 -19.49
N GLN A 531 9.53 -11.82 -19.89
CA GLN A 531 10.86 -12.34 -19.59
C GLN A 531 12.01 -11.40 -20.01
N SER A 532 11.88 -10.74 -21.16
CA SER A 532 12.85 -9.76 -21.65
C SER A 532 12.99 -8.54 -20.73
N ASP A 533 11.89 -8.08 -20.14
CA ASP A 533 11.90 -6.92 -19.24
C ASP A 533 12.44 -7.31 -17.86
N VAL A 534 12.22 -8.56 -17.43
CA VAL A 534 12.88 -9.11 -16.23
C VAL A 534 14.39 -9.15 -16.43
N CYS A 535 14.90 -9.57 -17.59
CA CYS A 535 16.35 -9.51 -17.86
C CYS A 535 16.90 -8.07 -17.75
N LYS A 536 16.21 -7.09 -18.36
CA LYS A 536 16.59 -5.67 -18.25
C LYS A 536 16.54 -5.16 -16.80
N TYR A 537 15.56 -5.63 -16.03
CA TYR A 537 15.47 -5.30 -14.61
C TYR A 537 16.66 -5.87 -13.83
N LEU A 538 17.07 -7.11 -14.09
CA LEU A 538 18.26 -7.70 -13.44
C LEU A 538 19.55 -6.99 -13.85
N GLU A 539 19.68 -6.58 -15.11
CA GLU A 539 20.79 -5.71 -15.58
C GLU A 539 20.80 -4.38 -14.81
N TYR A 540 19.64 -3.72 -14.65
CA TYR A 540 19.50 -2.51 -13.84
C TYR A 540 19.92 -2.73 -12.38
N VAL A 541 19.52 -3.85 -11.77
CA VAL A 541 19.88 -4.19 -10.39
C VAL A 541 21.39 -4.40 -10.25
N GLN A 542 22.04 -5.10 -11.19
CA GLN A 542 23.49 -5.28 -11.16
C GLN A 542 24.26 -3.97 -11.33
N ASP A 543 23.78 -3.09 -12.22
CA ASP A 543 24.38 -1.77 -12.40
C ASP A 543 24.25 -0.94 -11.12
N PHE A 544 23.07 -0.96 -10.50
CA PHE A 544 22.83 -0.33 -9.21
C PHE A 544 23.76 -0.91 -8.11
N CYS A 545 23.88 -2.23 -8.02
CA CYS A 545 24.80 -2.89 -7.08
C CYS A 545 26.26 -2.47 -7.34
N THR A 546 26.70 -2.47 -8.60
CA THR A 546 28.05 -2.03 -8.96
C THR A 546 28.30 -0.61 -8.46
N ASP A 547 27.34 0.30 -8.68
CA ASP A 547 27.50 1.68 -8.26
C ASP A 547 27.61 1.84 -6.74
N ILE A 548 26.81 1.13 -5.95
CA ILE A 548 26.87 1.24 -4.48
C ILE A 548 28.08 0.52 -3.88
N PHE A 549 28.68 -0.46 -4.56
CA PHE A 549 29.86 -1.17 -4.08
C PHE A 549 31.18 -0.65 -4.68
N LYS A 550 31.13 0.26 -5.66
CA LYS A 550 32.32 0.87 -6.25
C LYS A 550 33.09 1.70 -5.19
N PRO A 551 34.41 1.48 -5.01
CA PRO A 551 35.24 2.27 -4.08
C PRO A 551 35.24 3.76 -4.45
N GLU A 552 35.25 4.66 -3.44
CA GLU A 552 35.23 6.11 -3.65
C GLU A 552 36.44 6.61 -4.48
N GLU A 553 37.59 5.93 -4.36
CA GLU A 553 38.84 6.26 -5.07
C GLU A 553 38.77 6.04 -6.60
N GLU A 554 37.89 5.15 -7.09
CA GLU A 554 37.73 4.84 -8.52
C GLU A 554 36.61 5.66 -9.20
N SER A 555 36.02 6.63 -8.49
CA SER A 555 34.90 7.44 -8.98
C SER A 555 35.31 8.63 -9.86
N HIS A 556 36.61 8.95 -9.93
CA HIS A 556 37.13 10.13 -10.63
C HIS A 556 37.74 9.86 -12.02
N SER A 557 37.77 8.61 -12.47
CA SER A 557 38.34 8.22 -13.77
C SER A 557 37.27 7.67 -14.74
N GLU A 558 36.18 8.40 -14.97
CA GLU A 558 35.28 8.07 -16.08
C GLU A 558 35.73 8.82 -17.34
N SER A 559 36.60 8.18 -18.13
CA SER A 559 36.85 8.60 -19.50
C SER A 559 35.70 8.11 -20.39
N HIS A 560 35.17 9.01 -21.22
CA HIS A 560 34.10 8.71 -22.15
C HIS A 560 34.61 7.91 -23.36
N GLN A 561 34.86 6.61 -23.19
CA GLN A 561 34.87 5.52 -24.19
C GLN A 561 35.63 4.31 -23.61
N GLU A 562 35.06 3.65 -22.60
CA GLU A 562 35.57 2.33 -22.19
C GLU A 562 35.04 1.25 -23.14
N ASP A 563 35.94 0.34 -23.55
CA ASP A 563 35.59 -0.88 -24.27
C ASP A 563 34.53 -1.68 -23.47
N PRO A 564 33.43 -2.15 -24.10
CA PRO A 564 32.42 -2.98 -23.44
C PRO A 564 32.97 -4.15 -22.61
N LEU A 565 34.05 -4.80 -23.05
CA LEU A 565 34.67 -5.92 -22.33
C LEU A 565 35.40 -5.45 -21.07
N VAL A 566 36.08 -4.30 -21.14
CA VAL A 566 36.75 -3.70 -19.97
C VAL A 566 35.72 -3.29 -18.92
N LYS A 567 34.62 -2.67 -19.37
CA LYS A 567 33.50 -2.32 -18.49
C LYS A 567 32.89 -3.54 -17.81
N LEU A 568 32.71 -4.63 -18.56
CA LEU A 568 32.21 -5.91 -18.02
C LEU A 568 33.13 -6.47 -16.94
N HIS A 569 34.44 -6.53 -17.22
CA HIS A 569 35.44 -7.03 -16.28
C HIS A 569 35.52 -6.17 -15.01
N ASN A 570 35.43 -4.84 -15.14
CA ASN A 570 35.40 -3.92 -14.02
C ASN A 570 34.19 -4.16 -13.11
N LYS A 571 33.01 -4.43 -13.69
CA LYS A 571 31.82 -4.80 -12.92
C LYS A 571 32.00 -6.13 -12.19
N GLU A 572 32.51 -7.16 -12.88
CA GLU A 572 32.78 -8.48 -12.26
C GLU A 572 33.79 -8.39 -11.11
N ARG A 573 34.82 -7.55 -11.26
CA ARG A 573 35.80 -7.25 -10.22
C ARG A 573 35.15 -6.58 -9.02
N THR A 574 34.30 -5.58 -9.25
CA THR A 574 33.60 -4.82 -8.19
C THR A 574 32.64 -5.72 -7.40
N LEU A 575 31.90 -6.60 -8.09
CA LEU A 575 30.93 -7.50 -7.46
C LEU A 575 31.54 -8.81 -6.96
N LYS A 576 32.85 -8.99 -7.07
CA LYS A 576 33.51 -10.25 -6.67
C LYS A 576 33.32 -10.50 -5.17
N GLY A 577 32.72 -11.65 -4.84
CA GLY A 577 32.42 -12.02 -3.45
C GLY A 577 31.14 -11.39 -2.90
N ILE A 578 30.44 -10.58 -3.70
CA ILE A 578 29.17 -9.95 -3.34
C ILE A 578 28.02 -10.80 -3.87
N SER A 579 27.02 -11.03 -3.02
CA SER A 579 25.79 -11.70 -3.38
C SER A 579 24.64 -10.93 -2.77
N VAL A 580 23.76 -10.39 -3.61
CA VAL A 580 22.63 -9.57 -3.17
C VAL A 580 21.35 -10.40 -3.29
N PRO A 581 20.67 -10.73 -2.18
CA PRO A 581 19.38 -11.38 -2.24
C PRO A 581 18.34 -10.46 -2.88
N LEU A 582 17.64 -10.97 -3.90
CA LEU A 582 16.53 -10.32 -4.58
C LEU A 582 15.23 -11.07 -4.22
N GLY A 583 14.47 -10.46 -3.31
CA GLY A 583 13.19 -10.94 -2.82
C GLY A 583 12.03 -10.56 -3.74
N GLY A 584 11.22 -11.52 -4.12
CA GLY A 584 9.90 -11.28 -4.72
C GLY A 584 8.91 -12.33 -4.22
N ASP A 585 7.63 -12.16 -4.50
CA ASP A 585 6.65 -13.23 -4.25
C ASP A 585 7.03 -14.52 -5.01
N LEU A 586 6.34 -15.63 -4.74
CA LEU A 586 6.69 -16.92 -5.36
C LEU A 586 6.74 -16.87 -6.88
N LEU A 587 5.84 -16.09 -7.50
CA LEU A 587 5.76 -15.90 -8.95
C LEU A 587 6.88 -14.98 -9.44
N GLY A 588 7.11 -13.83 -8.80
CA GLY A 588 8.19 -12.90 -9.13
C GLY A 588 9.56 -13.57 -9.06
N ARG A 589 9.81 -14.37 -8.03
CA ARG A 589 11.04 -15.17 -7.92
C ARG A 589 11.16 -16.20 -9.05
N GLU A 590 10.07 -16.86 -9.46
CA GLU A 590 10.06 -17.79 -10.61
C GLU A 590 10.38 -17.07 -11.93
N ARG A 591 9.91 -15.82 -12.11
CA ARG A 591 10.28 -14.97 -13.25
C ARG A 591 11.77 -14.66 -13.28
N VAL A 592 12.38 -14.41 -12.12
CA VAL A 592 13.84 -14.22 -11.98
C VAL A 592 14.58 -15.51 -12.33
N SER A 593 14.14 -16.67 -11.82
CA SER A 593 14.71 -17.98 -12.20
C SER A 593 14.68 -18.17 -13.72
N GLY A 594 13.55 -17.82 -14.37
CA GLY A 594 13.39 -17.85 -15.82
C GLY A 594 14.40 -16.97 -16.56
N ALA A 595 14.73 -15.79 -16.01
CA ALA A 595 15.64 -14.85 -16.65
C ALA A 595 17.08 -15.35 -16.60
N LYS A 596 17.48 -15.88 -15.45
CA LYS A 596 18.78 -16.54 -15.29
C LYS A 596 18.94 -17.76 -16.19
N ARG A 597 17.92 -18.62 -16.26
CA ARG A 597 17.92 -19.77 -17.17
C ARG A 597 18.07 -19.36 -18.62
N ALA A 598 17.46 -18.24 -19.03
CA ALA A 598 17.60 -17.72 -20.38
C ALA A 598 19.02 -17.21 -20.70
N ARG A 599 19.80 -16.84 -19.68
CA ARG A 599 21.19 -16.36 -19.80
C ARG A 599 22.24 -17.41 -19.44
N LEU A 600 21.86 -18.63 -19.07
CA LEU A 600 22.78 -19.66 -18.54
C LEU A 600 23.97 -19.97 -19.45
N GLY A 601 23.81 -19.79 -20.77
CA GLY A 601 24.87 -20.02 -21.76
C GLY A 601 25.82 -18.84 -22.00
N CYS A 602 25.67 -17.70 -21.30
CA CYS A 602 26.62 -16.60 -21.40
C CYS A 602 27.95 -16.96 -20.71
N ASP A 603 29.07 -16.40 -21.18
CA ASP A 603 30.41 -16.74 -20.69
C ASP A 603 30.72 -16.10 -19.33
N HIS A 604 30.20 -14.89 -19.08
CA HIS A 604 30.49 -14.12 -17.88
C HIS A 604 29.43 -14.27 -16.78
N ARG A 605 29.87 -14.28 -15.52
CA ARG A 605 29.00 -14.47 -14.34
C ARG A 605 27.98 -13.35 -14.22
N ILE A 606 28.39 -12.14 -14.56
CA ILE A 606 27.50 -10.97 -14.54
C ILE A 606 26.35 -11.12 -15.54
N GLU A 607 26.63 -11.58 -16.77
CA GLU A 607 25.61 -11.79 -17.81
C GLU A 607 24.63 -12.91 -17.44
N ARG A 608 25.08 -13.90 -16.66
CA ARG A 608 24.25 -14.97 -16.08
C ARG A 608 23.46 -14.55 -14.83
N PHE A 609 23.63 -13.31 -14.37
CA PHE A 609 23.05 -12.75 -13.14
C PHE A 609 23.44 -13.50 -11.86
N GLU A 610 24.65 -14.06 -11.78
CA GLU A 610 25.06 -14.91 -10.64
C GLU A 610 25.26 -14.14 -9.32
N TYR A 611 25.51 -12.83 -9.38
CA TYR A 611 25.67 -11.97 -8.19
C TYR A 611 24.33 -11.62 -7.51
N ILE A 612 23.21 -12.02 -8.10
CA ILE A 612 21.87 -11.87 -7.53
C ILE A 612 21.43 -13.23 -7.01
N VAL A 613 21.12 -13.34 -5.72
CA VAL A 613 20.55 -14.58 -5.15
C VAL A 613 19.04 -14.48 -5.10
N GLU A 614 18.35 -15.49 -5.63
CA GLU A 614 16.90 -15.53 -5.60
C GLU A 614 16.40 -15.76 -4.18
N ASN A 615 15.46 -14.93 -3.74
CA ASN A 615 14.88 -15.06 -2.42
C ASN A 615 13.34 -15.02 -2.52
N VAL A 616 12.66 -15.94 -1.83
CA VAL A 616 11.20 -15.96 -1.78
C VAL A 616 10.73 -15.06 -0.64
N ALA A 617 10.07 -13.97 -0.99
CA ALA A 617 9.36 -13.15 -0.04
C ALA A 617 8.01 -13.81 0.31
N GLN A 618 7.90 -14.28 1.55
CA GLN A 618 6.74 -15.01 2.07
C GLN A 618 5.61 -14.11 2.59
N TRP A 619 5.42 -12.93 2.01
CA TRP A 619 4.44 -11.94 2.52
C TRP A 619 2.99 -12.43 2.49
N HIS A 620 2.65 -13.32 1.55
CA HIS A 620 1.32 -13.89 1.43
C HIS A 620 1.11 -15.14 2.30
N THR A 621 2.15 -15.68 2.95
CA THR A 621 2.05 -16.95 3.68
C THR A 621 0.98 -16.88 4.76
N LYS A 622 0.92 -15.80 5.54
CA LYS A 622 -0.10 -15.62 6.58
C LYS A 622 -1.52 -15.55 6.00
N GLN A 623 -1.71 -14.83 4.89
CA GLN A 623 -3.00 -14.74 4.20
C GLN A 623 -3.42 -16.08 3.58
N SER A 624 -2.48 -16.81 2.99
CA SER A 624 -2.73 -18.13 2.39
C SER A 624 -3.06 -19.16 3.46
N PHE A 625 -2.31 -19.18 4.57
CA PHE A 625 -2.59 -20.05 5.71
C PHE A 625 -3.96 -19.76 6.31
N LEU A 626 -4.28 -18.49 6.56
CA LEU A 626 -5.62 -18.11 6.99
C LEU A 626 -6.67 -18.55 5.99
N GLY A 627 -6.43 -18.40 4.68
CA GLY A 627 -7.31 -18.88 3.62
C GLY A 627 -7.63 -20.38 3.74
N TYR A 628 -6.60 -21.20 3.95
CA TYR A 628 -6.75 -22.64 4.15
C TYR A 628 -7.60 -22.97 5.39
N VAL A 629 -7.30 -22.35 6.53
CA VAL A 629 -8.09 -22.52 7.76
C VAL A 629 -9.53 -22.04 7.57
N TRP A 630 -9.72 -20.93 6.85
CA TRP A 630 -11.02 -20.33 6.58
C TRP A 630 -11.94 -21.24 5.77
N GLU A 631 -11.39 -22.01 4.83
CA GLU A 631 -12.16 -22.98 4.04
C GLU A 631 -12.76 -24.10 4.91
N GLN A 632 -12.11 -24.43 6.03
CA GLN A 632 -12.59 -25.44 6.97
C GLN A 632 -13.57 -24.85 7.99
N LEU A 633 -13.27 -23.66 8.52
CA LEU A 633 -13.97 -23.11 9.69
C LEU A 633 -15.06 -22.08 9.36
N PHE A 634 -15.07 -21.51 8.15
CA PHE A 634 -16.00 -20.44 7.78
C PHE A 634 -16.93 -20.87 6.64
N ARG A 635 -18.16 -21.24 7.00
CA ARG A 635 -19.24 -21.53 6.05
C ARG A 635 -20.30 -20.44 6.06
N ALA A 636 -20.39 -19.69 4.98
CA ALA A 636 -21.37 -18.60 4.84
C ALA A 636 -22.77 -19.10 4.45
N ASP A 637 -23.35 -19.99 5.26
CA ASP A 637 -24.69 -20.54 5.05
C ASP A 637 -25.60 -20.34 6.27
N ALA A 638 -26.90 -20.53 6.07
CA ALA A 638 -27.89 -20.31 7.13
C ALA A 638 -27.78 -21.31 8.29
N VAL A 639 -27.13 -22.47 8.09
CA VAL A 639 -26.95 -23.47 9.15
C VAL A 639 -25.85 -22.99 10.09
N SER A 640 -24.66 -22.73 9.55
CA SER A 640 -23.53 -22.20 10.32
C SER A 640 -23.90 -20.87 10.97
N GLY A 641 -24.70 -20.01 10.31
CA GLY A 641 -25.11 -18.73 10.90
C GLY A 641 -25.98 -18.86 12.16
N ARG A 642 -26.71 -19.97 12.30
CA ARG A 642 -27.57 -20.27 13.46
C ARG A 642 -26.85 -21.10 14.53
N GLU A 643 -25.81 -21.83 14.13
CA GLU A 643 -25.01 -22.65 15.03
C GLU A 643 -24.08 -21.77 15.87
N GLN A 644 -24.37 -21.68 17.16
CA GLN A 644 -23.63 -20.84 18.09
C GLN A 644 -22.17 -21.25 18.16
N GLY A 645 -21.29 -20.26 18.19
CA GLY A 645 -19.86 -20.51 18.28
C GLY A 645 -19.20 -20.91 16.97
N THR A 646 -19.86 -20.87 15.82
CA THR A 646 -19.15 -20.92 14.53
C THR A 646 -18.64 -19.53 14.13
N LEU A 647 -17.59 -19.46 13.29
CA LEU A 647 -17.08 -18.16 12.81
C LEU A 647 -18.14 -17.34 12.08
N TYR A 648 -19.01 -17.99 11.29
CA TYR A 648 -20.08 -17.28 10.59
C TYR A 648 -21.16 -16.77 11.55
N ASN A 649 -21.51 -17.55 12.58
CA ASN A 649 -22.42 -17.08 13.63
C ASN A 649 -21.86 -15.84 14.36
N LEU A 650 -20.59 -15.88 14.80
CA LEU A 650 -19.93 -14.74 15.45
C LEU A 650 -19.93 -13.51 14.54
N ARG A 651 -19.61 -13.67 13.25
CA ARG A 651 -19.71 -12.59 12.26
C ARG A 651 -21.10 -11.95 12.24
N GLN A 652 -22.16 -12.77 12.23
CA GLN A 652 -23.54 -12.27 12.18
C GLN A 652 -23.93 -11.55 13.47
N GLN A 653 -23.59 -12.12 14.62
CA GLN A 653 -23.89 -11.56 15.94
C GLN A 653 -23.25 -10.17 16.12
N PHE A 654 -21.98 -10.03 15.71
CA PHE A 654 -21.24 -8.77 15.80
C PHE A 654 -21.39 -7.87 14.54
N ARG A 655 -22.25 -8.24 13.59
CA ARG A 655 -22.54 -7.48 12.36
C ARG A 655 -21.30 -7.11 11.54
N LEU A 656 -20.32 -8.01 11.47
CA LEU A 656 -19.05 -7.81 10.75
C LEU A 656 -19.24 -7.99 9.22
N THR A 657 -19.94 -7.06 8.59
CA THR A 657 -20.33 -7.12 7.18
C THR A 657 -19.15 -7.09 6.19
N ASN A 658 -18.01 -6.57 6.62
CA ASN A 658 -16.75 -6.51 5.88
C ASN A 658 -15.94 -7.83 5.88
N VAL A 659 -16.40 -8.84 6.62
CA VAL A 659 -15.85 -10.21 6.58
C VAL A 659 -16.54 -10.97 5.43
N TYR A 660 -15.73 -11.52 4.53
CA TYR A 660 -16.18 -12.21 3.32
C TYR A 660 -15.75 -13.68 3.33
N THR A 661 -16.43 -14.50 2.53
CA THR A 661 -16.05 -15.92 2.33
C THR A 661 -14.63 -16.06 1.76
N LYS A 662 -14.18 -15.12 0.93
CA LYS A 662 -12.81 -15.09 0.41
C LYS A 662 -11.94 -14.16 1.23
N VAL A 663 -10.99 -14.71 1.99
CA VAL A 663 -10.02 -13.97 2.81
C VAL A 663 -9.30 -12.86 2.03
N LYS A 664 -8.94 -13.13 0.77
CA LYS A 664 -8.22 -12.15 -0.09
C LYS A 664 -8.97 -10.83 -0.33
N LYS A 665 -10.31 -10.82 -0.20
CA LYS A 665 -11.11 -9.60 -0.41
C LYS A 665 -10.91 -8.57 0.71
N ASN A 666 -10.74 -9.04 1.94
CA ASN A 666 -10.44 -8.18 3.09
C ASN A 666 -9.73 -9.00 4.18
N TYR A 667 -8.43 -9.19 4.00
CA TYR A 667 -7.60 -10.01 4.88
C TYR A 667 -7.67 -9.54 6.33
N LYS A 668 -7.52 -8.24 6.58
CA LYS A 668 -7.53 -7.66 7.94
C LYS A 668 -8.81 -7.99 8.71
N SER A 669 -9.97 -7.96 8.03
CA SER A 669 -11.24 -8.24 8.70
C SER A 669 -11.40 -9.73 9.02
N ALA A 670 -10.97 -10.62 8.10
CA ALA A 670 -10.97 -12.06 8.34
C ALA A 670 -9.98 -12.45 9.46
N GLU A 671 -8.77 -11.88 9.44
CA GLU A 671 -7.75 -12.06 10.48
C GLU A 671 -8.27 -11.59 11.84
N HIS A 672 -8.90 -10.41 11.89
CA HIS A 672 -9.48 -9.88 13.13
C HIS A 672 -10.56 -10.81 13.70
N LEU A 673 -11.47 -11.32 12.87
CA LEU A 673 -12.48 -12.27 13.33
C LEU A 673 -11.86 -13.57 13.83
N MET A 674 -10.90 -14.14 13.10
CA MET A 674 -10.21 -15.36 13.51
C MET A 674 -9.54 -15.16 14.88
N LEU A 675 -8.73 -14.11 15.03
CA LEU A 675 -8.03 -13.82 16.29
C LEU A 675 -9.01 -13.55 17.45
N SER A 676 -10.10 -12.84 17.18
CA SER A 676 -11.12 -12.57 18.21
C SER A 676 -11.82 -13.86 18.65
N ALA A 677 -12.18 -14.73 17.70
CA ALA A 677 -12.79 -16.02 18.00
C ALA A 677 -11.82 -16.91 18.79
N THR A 678 -10.55 -17.03 18.36
CA THR A 678 -9.52 -17.78 19.08
C THR A 678 -9.35 -17.28 20.52
N LYS A 679 -9.28 -15.95 20.73
CA LYS A 679 -9.20 -15.38 22.08
C LYS A 679 -10.44 -15.72 22.93
N ALA A 680 -11.64 -15.64 22.34
CA ALA A 680 -12.87 -15.97 23.03
C ALA A 680 -12.92 -17.45 23.44
N TYR A 681 -12.56 -18.37 22.55
CA TYR A 681 -12.49 -19.80 22.88
C TYR A 681 -11.42 -20.11 23.93
N LEU A 682 -10.26 -19.45 23.88
CA LEU A 682 -9.24 -19.61 24.93
C LEU A 682 -9.78 -19.15 26.30
N CYS A 683 -10.53 -18.05 26.34
CA CYS A 683 -11.12 -17.57 27.59
C CYS A 683 -12.21 -18.52 28.10
N GLU A 684 -13.08 -19.02 27.23
CA GLU A 684 -14.12 -19.99 27.59
C GLU A 684 -13.52 -21.31 28.10
N ALA A 685 -12.51 -21.83 27.41
CA ALA A 685 -11.79 -23.03 27.83
C ALA A 685 -11.11 -22.81 29.20
N PHE A 686 -10.47 -21.65 29.40
CA PHE A 686 -9.85 -21.33 30.68
C PHE A 686 -10.87 -21.18 31.81
N MET A 687 -12.04 -20.60 31.54
CA MET A 687 -13.12 -20.52 32.52
C MET A 687 -13.56 -21.92 32.97
N THR A 688 -13.77 -22.83 32.03
CA THR A 688 -14.14 -24.23 32.31
C THR A 688 -13.05 -24.96 33.11
N TRP A 689 -11.79 -24.76 32.71
CA TRP A 689 -10.64 -25.41 33.34
C TRP A 689 -10.34 -24.87 34.75
N ALA A 690 -10.37 -23.55 34.95
CA ALA A 690 -10.16 -22.88 36.23
C ALA A 690 -11.39 -22.92 37.16
N GLY A 691 -12.56 -23.28 36.64
CA GLY A 691 -13.82 -23.29 37.36
C GLY A 691 -14.33 -21.88 37.67
N LEU A 692 -14.38 -21.03 36.65
CA LEU A 692 -14.89 -19.66 36.70
C LEU A 692 -16.25 -19.58 36.01
N ASP A 693 -17.24 -18.98 36.67
CA ASP A 693 -18.55 -18.73 36.05
C ASP A 693 -18.58 -17.43 35.22
N LYS A 694 -17.67 -16.49 35.51
CA LYS A 694 -17.53 -15.18 34.86
C LYS A 694 -16.07 -14.78 34.75
N LEU A 695 -15.77 -13.81 33.88
CA LEU A 695 -14.40 -13.31 33.66
C LEU A 695 -13.78 -12.68 34.92
N ASP A 696 -14.60 -12.05 35.76
CA ASP A 696 -14.23 -11.43 37.04
C ASP A 696 -14.40 -12.37 38.25
N GLY A 697 -14.70 -13.65 38.00
CA GLY A 697 -14.85 -14.66 39.03
C GLY A 697 -13.53 -15.00 39.73
N THR A 698 -13.64 -15.68 40.87
CA THR A 698 -12.50 -16.28 41.56
C THR A 698 -12.37 -17.75 41.13
N PRO A 699 -11.18 -18.21 40.71
CA PRO A 699 -11.02 -19.59 40.25
C PRO A 699 -11.22 -20.57 41.41
N THR A 700 -11.90 -21.68 41.14
CA THR A 700 -12.23 -22.71 42.15
C THR A 700 -11.37 -23.97 42.01
N LYS A 701 -10.83 -24.23 40.81
CA LYS A 701 -10.04 -25.43 40.50
C LYS A 701 -8.53 -25.19 40.50
N ILE A 702 -8.11 -23.93 40.52
CA ILE A 702 -6.70 -23.53 40.51
C ILE A 702 -6.42 -22.50 41.59
N SER A 703 -5.20 -22.55 42.15
CA SER A 703 -4.71 -21.54 43.10
C SER A 703 -3.83 -20.55 42.35
N VAL A 704 -4.26 -19.29 42.28
CA VAL A 704 -3.49 -18.22 41.63
C VAL A 704 -2.55 -17.58 42.65
N PRO A 705 -1.27 -17.38 42.32
CA PRO A 705 -0.33 -16.66 43.19
C PRO A 705 -0.80 -15.24 43.51
N SER A 706 -0.54 -14.79 44.73
CA SER A 706 -0.87 -13.43 45.18
C SER A 706 0.23 -12.43 44.82
N SER A 707 0.00 -11.14 45.05
CA SER A 707 1.04 -10.11 44.94
C SER A 707 2.29 -10.43 45.76
N ASP A 708 2.10 -11.03 46.93
CA ASP A 708 3.12 -11.30 47.94
C ASP A 708 3.88 -12.62 47.69
N SER A 709 3.42 -13.41 46.72
CA SER A 709 4.10 -14.63 46.28
C SER A 709 5.43 -14.29 45.61
N SER A 710 6.42 -15.16 45.79
CA SER A 710 7.75 -14.96 45.20
C SER A 710 7.71 -15.04 43.68
N ASP A 711 8.68 -14.42 43.00
CA ASP A 711 8.80 -14.50 41.54
C ASP A 711 8.96 -15.95 41.07
N GLU A 712 9.57 -16.82 41.88
CA GLU A 712 9.72 -18.25 41.61
C GLU A 712 8.39 -19.00 41.69
N GLU A 713 7.53 -18.68 42.67
CA GLU A 713 6.18 -19.24 42.77
C GLU A 713 5.32 -18.81 41.58
N LYS A 714 5.40 -17.52 41.19
CA LYS A 714 4.70 -17.00 40.01
C LYS A 714 5.16 -17.72 38.74
N LYS A 715 6.48 -17.87 38.53
CA LYS A 715 7.03 -18.61 37.38
C LYS A 715 6.66 -20.08 37.37
N SER A 716 6.63 -20.73 38.53
CA SER A 716 6.21 -22.13 38.66
C SER A 716 4.75 -22.31 38.23
N PHE A 717 3.85 -21.44 38.71
CA PHE A 717 2.45 -21.41 38.27
C PHE A 717 2.31 -21.22 36.75
N LEU A 718 3.07 -20.27 36.18
CA LEU A 718 3.05 -20.02 34.73
C LEU A 718 3.54 -21.22 33.91
N THR A 719 4.51 -21.97 34.41
CA THR A 719 5.13 -23.07 33.66
C THR A 719 4.35 -24.38 33.81
N ALA A 720 3.91 -24.70 35.03
CA ALA A 720 3.22 -25.94 35.33
C ALA A 720 1.72 -25.83 35.04
N THR A 721 1.03 -24.92 35.73
CA THR A 721 -0.43 -24.81 35.71
C THR A 721 -0.93 -24.36 34.33
N ILE A 722 -0.37 -23.28 33.76
CA ILE A 722 -0.76 -22.85 32.41
C ILE A 722 -0.24 -23.81 31.33
N GLY A 723 0.90 -24.47 31.56
CA GLY A 723 1.40 -25.51 30.67
C GLY A 723 0.42 -26.68 30.53
N GLU A 724 -0.15 -27.16 31.63
CA GLU A 724 -1.18 -28.22 31.61
C GLU A 724 -2.45 -27.78 30.88
N PHE A 725 -2.87 -26.51 31.04
CA PHE A 725 -3.99 -25.96 30.27
C PHE A 725 -3.71 -26.00 28.75
N VAL A 726 -2.50 -25.62 28.33
CA VAL A 726 -2.09 -25.65 26.93
C VAL A 726 -2.07 -27.08 26.39
N ASP A 727 -1.56 -28.03 27.14
CA ASP A 727 -1.54 -29.45 26.73
C ASP A 727 -2.95 -29.99 26.51
N LEU A 728 -3.90 -29.61 27.35
CA LEU A 728 -5.25 -30.14 27.30
C LEU A 728 -6.12 -29.47 26.22
N TYR A 729 -6.03 -28.14 26.06
CA TYR A 729 -6.98 -27.36 25.23
C TYR A 729 -6.40 -26.75 23.96
N VAL A 730 -5.07 -26.66 23.83
CA VAL A 730 -4.41 -25.99 22.70
C VAL A 730 -3.62 -26.99 21.85
N LEU A 731 -2.85 -27.85 22.50
CA LEU A 731 -2.11 -28.96 21.89
C LEU A 731 -2.87 -30.28 22.00
N THR A 732 -4.20 -30.21 22.04
CA THR A 732 -5.07 -31.38 22.17
C THR A 732 -4.76 -32.39 21.08
N GLU A 733 -4.32 -33.57 21.49
CA GLU A 733 -4.18 -34.69 20.58
C GLU A 733 -5.55 -35.14 20.11
N PHE A 734 -5.76 -35.19 18.79
CA PHE A 734 -7.01 -35.69 18.23
C PHE A 734 -7.09 -37.22 18.33
N ASP A 735 -8.30 -37.77 18.48
CA ASP A 735 -8.52 -39.24 18.57
C ASP A 735 -7.92 -40.04 17.41
N VAL A 736 -7.73 -39.40 16.25
CA VAL A 736 -7.10 -40.01 15.07
C VAL A 736 -5.59 -40.11 15.25
N GLU A 737 -4.95 -39.06 15.77
CA GLU A 737 -3.52 -39.02 16.08
C GLU A 737 -3.18 -39.99 17.21
N LYS A 738 -4.02 -40.02 18.24
CA LYS A 738 -3.91 -40.96 19.35
C LYS A 738 -3.94 -42.41 18.89
N ARG A 739 -4.92 -42.76 18.05
CA ARG A 739 -5.00 -44.10 17.45
C ARG A 739 -3.75 -44.43 16.63
N GLN A 740 -3.27 -43.51 15.80
CA GLN A 740 -2.04 -43.72 15.03
C GLN A 740 -0.81 -43.93 15.93
N ARG A 741 -0.66 -43.14 17.00
CA ARG A 741 0.45 -43.27 17.96
C ARG A 741 0.43 -44.64 18.64
N GLU A 742 -0.74 -45.08 19.10
CA GLU A 742 -0.94 -46.38 19.73
C GLU A 742 -0.63 -47.55 18.77
N GLU A 743 -1.02 -47.44 17.50
CA GLU A 743 -0.69 -48.40 16.45
C GLU A 743 0.81 -48.46 16.15
N VAL A 744 1.48 -47.31 16.10
CA VAL A 744 2.94 -47.22 15.90
C VAL A 744 3.70 -47.81 17.10
N GLU A 745 3.26 -47.54 18.33
CA GLU A 745 3.84 -48.16 19.52
C GLU A 745 3.66 -49.67 19.55
N LYS A 746 2.48 -50.18 19.17
CA LYS A 746 2.24 -51.61 19.05
C LYS A 746 3.19 -52.25 18.05
N ARG A 747 3.34 -51.66 16.86
CA ARG A 747 4.30 -52.11 15.84
C ARG A 747 5.74 -52.09 16.33
N LYS A 748 6.16 -51.04 17.06
CA LYS A 748 7.52 -50.96 17.65
C LYS A 748 7.74 -52.06 18.69
N LYS A 749 6.74 -52.33 19.55
CA LYS A 749 6.79 -53.41 20.55
C LYS A 749 6.84 -54.80 19.89
N GLU A 750 6.12 -54.99 18.77
CA GLU A 750 6.13 -56.23 17.98
C GLU A 750 7.49 -56.45 17.30
N LEU A 751 8.06 -55.44 16.63
CA LEU A 751 9.39 -55.52 16.04
C LEU A 751 10.48 -55.78 17.09
N GLY A 752 10.39 -55.16 18.27
CA GLY A 752 11.32 -55.39 19.38
C GLY A 752 11.27 -56.84 19.88
N LYS A 753 10.09 -57.44 19.93
CA LYS A 753 9.90 -58.86 20.29
C LYS A 753 10.44 -59.80 19.21
N GLU A 754 10.21 -59.53 17.93
CA GLU A 754 10.80 -60.31 16.83
C GLU A 754 12.33 -60.24 16.84
N THR A 755 12.90 -59.06 17.07
CA THR A 755 14.36 -58.87 17.12
C THR A 755 14.99 -59.59 18.31
N THR A 756 14.29 -59.63 19.45
CA THR A 756 14.71 -60.35 20.66
C THR A 756 14.59 -61.87 20.48
N SER A 757 13.52 -62.33 19.83
CA SER A 757 13.32 -63.74 19.45
C SER A 757 14.39 -64.22 18.46
N LEU A 758 14.72 -63.41 17.44
CA LEU A 758 15.80 -63.69 16.49
C LEU A 758 17.19 -63.71 17.14
N ARG A 759 17.44 -62.88 18.17
CA ARG A 759 18.68 -62.94 18.97
C ARG A 759 18.73 -64.20 19.85
N GLN A 760 17.62 -64.63 20.44
CA GLN A 760 17.54 -65.87 21.21
C GLN A 760 17.72 -67.12 20.33
N LEU A 761 17.17 -67.12 19.11
CA LEU A 761 17.38 -68.18 18.11
C LEU A 761 18.83 -68.26 17.58
N LYS A 762 19.55 -67.12 17.52
CA LYS A 762 20.99 -67.10 17.17
C LYS A 762 21.89 -67.55 18.32
N ASN A 763 21.53 -67.26 19.57
CA ASN A 763 22.28 -67.69 20.75
C ASN A 763 22.00 -69.15 21.15
N GLY A 764 20.88 -69.75 20.71
CA GLY A 764 20.56 -71.16 20.93
C GLY A 764 21.19 -72.15 19.95
N LYS A 765 22.09 -71.70 19.05
CA LYS A 765 22.80 -72.56 18.08
C LYS A 765 24.27 -72.86 18.43
N TYR A 766 24.71 -72.51 19.64
CA TYR A 766 26.00 -72.90 20.22
C TYR A 766 25.80 -73.53 21.60
N ILE A 767 25.16 -74.71 21.65
CA ILE A 767 25.32 -75.70 22.72
C ILE A 767 25.37 -77.06 22.05
#